data_AF-A0A538QLW9-F1
#
_entry.id   AF-A0A538QLW9-F1
#
_cell.length_a   1.000
_cell.length_b   1.000
_cell.length_c   1.000
_cell.angle_alpha   90.00
_cell.angle_beta   90.00
_cell.angle_gamma   90.00
#
_symmetry.space_group_name_H-M   'P 1'
#
loop_
_entity.id
_entity.type
_entity.pdbx_description
1 polymer ?
#
loop_
_entity_poly.entity_id
_entity_poly.type
_entity_poly.pdbx_seq_one_letter_code
_entity_poly.pdbx_strand_id
1 'polypeptide(L)'
;MTAAAVAGCTGDTGPAGPAGSNGSNGSNGSNGTSCTVTDNHDGSSTIRCSDGTSVTVTSGKDGVSCTVTPNGNGTRTITCADGTSIVVQDAVVDYTVLTPAELEAANFAAVITSITIPADGRPVVNLKVSERHGLGVKNLTPGPISWRFALLKLTAGVNGSVDSTWVSYLAASSTSTASTETAAPATLTDNGNGTYSYRFTKVITGGITAAGTTYEPDKPHRLAILLSASGNPFSPINLVRDFIPTTGADVTGQNEKFDGAACLECHTQFRAIAGGTGAFGSGEFHSGGRYDTRVCVACHNDQRRFTTLSSTTVGDSAVSANGTWTGNLAVLNGEAVIILPVFIHKIHMGEKLALRGGTYAGIPQPYETTYPQDVRNCTKCHRNPAPNNPAPLADNWKVPSRRACGACHDNRSFEFPVPAGRIAHSGGAMADDQFCTVCHKPGGLAGDPATHHKPVSLPNPNSIYANPVTGTSNTNAAFVAAAGYVPPGAKVLTYEISTVALDPSRHPQISFRILKADPTANPPVAAAPVTFPTQGSASELIPGFVGSPSAYFVYALPQDGIAAPAEFNASASGYIRNIWNGTATGNGAGTLTGPDSNGFYTVTLTGVTVPITATMLTGGIGYTYSLGSGPTFANNTQPFTQIDLPSYPYTPNASSFAGIGGL
;
A
#
# COMPACT_ATOMS: atom_id res chain seq x y z
N MET A 1 42.93 12.49 -29.25
CA MET A 1 41.85 13.40 -29.70
C MET A 1 40.56 12.87 -29.07
N THR A 2 40.25 13.29 -27.83
CA THR A 2 39.28 14.36 -27.47
C THR A 2 37.85 13.97 -27.88
N ALA A 3 36.85 13.82 -27.01
CA ALA A 3 36.58 14.50 -25.74
C ALA A 3 35.83 13.59 -24.74
N ALA A 4 36.16 13.76 -23.45
CA ALA A 4 35.46 13.18 -22.31
C ALA A 4 34.22 14.02 -21.98
N ALA A 5 33.07 13.37 -21.81
CA ALA A 5 31.84 13.99 -21.33
C ALA A 5 31.89 14.08 -19.79
N VAL A 6 31.91 15.31 -19.28
CA VAL A 6 31.83 15.61 -17.84
C VAL A 6 30.37 15.50 -17.41
N ALA A 7 30.06 14.45 -16.65
CA ALA A 7 28.81 14.34 -15.92
C ALA A 7 28.89 15.27 -14.69
N GLY A 8 28.13 16.36 -14.72
CA GLY A 8 27.98 17.25 -13.57
C GLY A 8 27.16 16.58 -12.48
N CYS A 9 27.81 16.19 -11.39
CA CYS A 9 27.15 15.78 -10.16
C CYS A 9 26.43 16.98 -9.54
N THR A 10 25.11 16.90 -9.41
CA THR A 10 24.32 17.80 -8.57
C THR A 10 24.64 17.49 -7.11
N GLY A 11 25.35 18.40 -6.43
CA GLY A 11 25.62 18.27 -5.01
C GLY A 11 24.35 18.49 -4.19
N ASP A 12 24.02 17.52 -3.34
CA ASP A 12 22.95 17.64 -2.35
C ASP A 12 23.28 18.77 -1.36
N THR A 13 22.28 19.60 -1.08
CA THR A 13 22.36 20.66 -0.07
C THR A 13 22.38 20.02 1.32
N GLY A 14 23.41 20.34 2.11
CA GLY A 14 23.51 19.89 3.50
C GLY A 14 22.37 20.43 4.39
N PRO A 15 22.07 19.79 5.52
CA PRO A 15 20.98 20.20 6.42
C PRO A 15 21.20 21.62 6.95
N ALA A 16 20.12 22.39 7.03
CA ALA A 16 20.13 23.75 7.56
C ALA A 16 20.61 23.76 9.02
N GLY A 17 21.59 24.61 9.33
CA GLY A 17 22.06 24.82 10.70
C GLY A 17 20.96 25.40 11.60
N PRO A 18 21.05 25.21 12.94
CA PRO A 18 20.07 25.73 13.88
C PRO A 18 19.98 27.27 13.81
N ALA A 19 18.77 27.80 13.97
CA ALA A 19 18.52 29.24 13.96
C ALA A 19 19.30 29.93 15.10
N GLY A 20 20.08 30.96 14.76
CA GLY A 20 20.74 31.82 15.73
C GLY A 20 19.73 32.59 16.58
N SER A 21 20.04 32.80 17.85
CA SER A 21 19.21 33.60 18.76
C SER A 21 19.08 35.05 18.28
N ASN A 22 17.87 35.61 18.35
CA ASN A 22 17.61 37.01 18.00
C ASN A 22 18.51 37.95 18.83
N GLY A 23 19.17 38.90 18.16
CA GLY A 23 19.88 39.98 18.82
C GLY A 23 18.92 40.90 19.58
N SER A 24 19.39 41.51 20.68
CA SER A 24 18.63 42.51 21.42
C SER A 24 18.35 43.74 20.55
N ASN A 25 17.12 44.27 20.63
CA ASN A 25 16.75 45.52 19.97
C ASN A 25 17.71 46.65 20.39
N GLY A 26 18.24 47.40 19.41
CA GLY A 26 18.99 48.62 19.68
C GLY A 26 18.09 49.69 20.31
N SER A 27 18.69 50.60 21.08
CA SER A 27 18.00 51.78 21.61
C SER A 27 17.48 52.66 20.48
N ASN A 28 16.26 53.20 20.62
CA ASN A 28 15.70 54.17 19.68
C ASN A 28 16.66 55.37 19.51
N GLY A 29 16.88 55.80 18.26
CA GLY A 29 17.57 57.05 17.98
C GLY A 29 16.75 58.26 18.43
N SER A 30 17.40 59.40 18.66
CA SER A 30 16.75 60.66 19.00
C SER A 30 15.71 61.06 17.96
N ASN A 31 14.58 61.63 18.39
CA ASN A 31 13.55 62.15 17.49
C ASN A 31 14.15 63.24 16.57
N GLY A 32 13.88 63.13 15.26
CA GLY A 32 14.27 64.16 14.29
C GLY A 32 13.48 65.47 14.48
N THR A 33 14.10 66.58 14.10
CA THR A 33 13.51 67.93 14.12
C THR A 33 12.31 68.04 13.18
N SER A 34 11.25 68.74 13.61
CA SER A 34 10.05 68.93 12.78
C SER A 34 10.37 69.76 11.53
N CYS A 35 9.88 69.30 10.39
CA CYS A 35 9.97 69.96 9.10
C CYS A 35 8.57 70.31 8.59
N THR A 36 8.46 71.39 7.82
CA THR A 36 7.23 71.82 7.16
C THR A 36 7.36 71.62 5.65
N VAL A 37 6.27 71.18 5.02
CA VAL A 37 6.18 71.09 3.56
C VAL A 37 5.35 72.26 3.06
N THR A 38 5.87 72.99 2.07
CA THR A 38 5.16 74.06 1.38
C THR A 38 5.01 73.66 -0.09
N ASP A 39 3.78 73.62 -0.59
CA ASP A 39 3.50 73.49 -2.01
C ASP A 39 3.91 74.81 -2.70
N ASN A 40 4.76 74.71 -3.72
CA ASN A 40 5.24 75.88 -4.45
C ASN A 40 4.28 76.28 -5.59
N HIS A 41 3.23 75.48 -5.85
CA HIS A 41 2.24 75.68 -6.92
C HIS A 41 2.82 75.71 -8.34
N ASP A 42 4.04 75.19 -8.53
CA ASP A 42 4.75 75.08 -9.81
C ASP A 42 5.06 73.63 -10.21
N GLY A 43 4.44 72.65 -9.52
CA GLY A 43 4.72 71.22 -9.69
C GLY A 43 5.88 70.71 -8.82
N SER A 44 6.33 71.49 -7.85
CA SER A 44 7.28 71.07 -6.81
C SER A 44 6.79 71.39 -5.40
N SER A 45 7.34 70.72 -4.41
CA SER A 45 7.14 71.04 -2.99
C SER A 45 8.48 71.22 -2.31
N THR A 46 8.57 72.21 -1.42
CA THR A 46 9.77 72.45 -0.62
C THR A 46 9.58 71.93 0.78
N ILE A 47 10.47 71.03 1.22
CA ILE A 47 10.54 70.55 2.59
C ILE A 47 11.60 71.39 3.30
N ARG A 48 11.22 72.07 4.38
CA ARG A 48 12.12 72.91 5.18
C ARG A 48 12.09 72.48 6.63
N CYS A 49 13.26 72.20 7.18
CA CYS A 49 13.43 71.75 8.55
C CYS A 49 13.83 72.92 9.47
N SER A 50 13.52 72.79 10.75
CA SER A 50 13.79 73.80 11.77
C SER A 50 15.29 74.02 12.05
N ASP A 51 16.15 73.10 11.59
CA ASP A 51 17.61 73.22 11.61
C ASP A 51 18.20 74.06 10.45
N GLY A 52 17.33 74.63 9.60
CA GLY A 52 17.72 75.50 8.48
C GLY A 52 17.99 74.77 7.16
N THR A 53 17.94 73.43 7.15
CA THR A 53 18.06 72.66 5.90
C THR A 53 16.77 72.73 5.08
N SER A 54 16.90 72.74 3.75
CA SER A 54 15.76 72.69 2.85
C SER A 54 16.08 71.91 1.58
N VAL A 55 15.10 71.17 1.07
CA VAL A 55 15.15 70.51 -0.23
C VAL A 55 13.85 70.77 -0.99
N THR A 56 13.98 71.13 -2.26
CA THR A 56 12.84 71.21 -3.18
C THR A 56 12.77 69.92 -3.98
N VAL A 57 11.63 69.24 -3.89
CA VAL A 57 11.32 68.02 -4.63
C VAL A 57 10.29 68.33 -5.69
N THR A 58 10.62 68.07 -6.95
CA THR A 58 9.65 68.07 -8.03
C THR A 58 8.73 66.85 -7.90
N SER A 59 7.44 67.05 -8.17
CA SER A 59 6.51 65.93 -8.29
C SER A 59 7.00 65.00 -9.39
N GLY A 60 7.00 63.69 -9.14
CA GLY A 60 7.19 62.70 -10.19
C GLY A 60 6.13 62.87 -11.27
N LYS A 61 6.39 62.44 -12.51
CA LYS A 61 5.32 62.36 -13.51
C LYS A 61 4.18 61.49 -12.96
N ASP A 62 2.95 61.97 -13.08
CA ASP A 62 1.77 61.16 -12.78
C ASP A 62 1.86 59.81 -13.50
N GLY A 63 1.58 58.72 -12.79
CA GLY A 63 1.44 57.42 -13.41
C GLY A 63 0.33 57.47 -14.46
N VAL A 64 0.61 57.00 -15.68
CA VAL A 64 -0.40 56.92 -16.73
C VAL A 64 -1.52 55.97 -16.33
N SER A 65 -2.77 56.39 -16.49
CA SER A 65 -3.93 55.56 -16.22
C SER A 65 -3.94 54.35 -17.16
N CYS A 66 -4.15 53.15 -16.61
CA CYS A 66 -4.34 51.94 -17.39
C CYS A 66 -5.80 51.49 -17.35
N THR A 67 -6.28 50.93 -18.46
CA THR A 67 -7.60 50.29 -18.58
C THR A 67 -7.42 48.78 -18.59
N VAL A 68 -8.40 48.06 -18.03
CA VAL A 68 -8.41 46.60 -17.99
C VAL A 68 -9.61 46.12 -18.79
N THR A 69 -9.34 45.37 -19.86
CA THR A 69 -10.38 44.85 -20.76
C THR A 69 -10.40 43.32 -20.70
N PRO A 70 -11.55 42.68 -20.40
CA PRO A 70 -11.68 41.23 -20.46
C PRO A 70 -11.67 40.73 -21.90
N ASN A 71 -10.89 39.67 -22.18
CA ASN A 71 -10.69 39.15 -23.54
C ASN A 71 -11.62 37.96 -23.88
N GLY A 72 -12.46 37.49 -22.95
CA GLY A 72 -13.42 36.40 -23.18
C GLY A 72 -12.82 34.99 -23.26
N ASN A 73 -11.52 34.84 -23.03
CA ASN A 73 -10.78 33.56 -23.04
C ASN A 73 -10.00 33.28 -21.74
N GLY A 74 -10.43 33.89 -20.62
CA GLY A 74 -9.72 33.78 -19.33
C GLY A 74 -8.46 34.62 -19.23
N THR A 75 -8.30 35.65 -20.08
CA THR A 75 -7.26 36.66 -19.95
C THR A 75 -7.85 38.07 -19.91
N ARG A 76 -7.09 39.02 -19.37
CA ARG A 76 -7.37 40.45 -19.38
C ARG A 76 -6.21 41.17 -20.04
N THR A 77 -6.52 42.17 -20.84
CA THR A 77 -5.51 43.08 -21.37
C THR A 77 -5.47 44.31 -20.47
N ILE A 78 -4.32 44.59 -19.87
CA ILE A 78 -4.03 45.85 -19.21
C ILE A 78 -3.38 46.74 -20.27
N THR A 79 -4.02 47.85 -20.63
CA THR A 79 -3.51 48.82 -21.60
C THR A 79 -3.31 50.16 -20.90
N CYS A 80 -2.09 50.67 -20.90
CA CYS A 80 -1.77 51.97 -20.30
C CYS A 80 -1.84 53.08 -21.35
N ALA A 81 -2.09 54.32 -20.91
CA ALA A 81 -2.21 55.47 -21.81
C ALA A 81 -0.91 55.79 -22.57
N ASP A 82 0.23 55.23 -22.17
CA ASP A 82 1.52 55.29 -22.89
C ASP A 82 1.65 54.28 -24.04
N GLY A 83 0.59 53.50 -24.32
CA GLY A 83 0.56 52.51 -25.39
C GLY A 83 1.17 51.16 -25.01
N THR A 84 1.68 51.00 -23.79
CA THR A 84 2.10 49.69 -23.30
C THR A 84 0.87 48.81 -23.03
N SER A 85 0.98 47.53 -23.36
CA SER A 85 -0.05 46.55 -23.02
C SER A 85 0.56 45.24 -22.57
N ILE A 86 -0.09 44.61 -21.59
CA ILE A 86 0.24 43.27 -21.13
C ILE A 86 -1.04 42.45 -21.01
N VAL A 87 -1.00 41.23 -21.50
CA VAL A 87 -2.08 40.25 -21.29
C VAL A 87 -1.76 39.49 -20.02
N VAL A 88 -2.65 39.59 -19.04
CA VAL A 88 -2.58 38.83 -17.78
C VAL A 88 -3.65 37.74 -17.81
N GLN A 89 -3.32 36.56 -17.32
CA GLN A 89 -4.29 35.48 -17.20
C GLN A 89 -5.16 35.74 -15.96
N ASP A 90 -6.47 35.54 -16.07
CA ASP A 90 -7.34 35.55 -14.89
C ASP A 90 -6.82 34.49 -13.93
N ALA A 91 -6.65 34.83 -12.66
CA ALA A 91 -6.28 33.88 -11.62
C ALA A 91 -7.37 32.82 -11.34
N VAL A 92 -8.40 32.76 -12.18
CA VAL A 92 -9.64 32.02 -12.00
C VAL A 92 -10.13 31.47 -13.35
N VAL A 93 -10.56 30.21 -13.35
CA VAL A 93 -11.22 29.52 -14.45
C VAL A 93 -12.69 29.30 -14.09
N ASP A 94 -13.58 29.48 -15.05
CA ASP A 94 -15.02 29.22 -14.88
C ASP A 94 -15.37 27.81 -15.32
N TYR A 95 -15.80 26.94 -14.40
CA TYR A 95 -16.17 25.56 -14.71
C TYR A 95 -17.22 25.46 -15.83
N THR A 96 -18.15 26.43 -15.91
CA THR A 96 -19.31 26.36 -16.80
C THR A 96 -18.97 26.57 -18.28
N VAL A 97 -17.78 27.08 -18.58
CA VAL A 97 -17.34 27.36 -19.96
C VAL A 97 -16.26 26.38 -20.43
N LEU A 98 -15.80 25.48 -19.57
CA LEU A 98 -14.80 24.48 -19.93
C LEU A 98 -15.39 23.44 -20.88
N THR A 99 -14.70 23.20 -21.98
CA THR A 99 -15.00 22.12 -22.91
C THR A 99 -14.72 20.75 -22.29
N PRO A 100 -15.30 19.65 -22.82
CA PRO A 100 -14.99 18.30 -22.35
C PRO A 100 -13.50 17.98 -22.32
N ALA A 101 -12.75 18.38 -23.36
CA ALA A 101 -11.31 18.16 -23.43
C ALA A 101 -10.54 18.97 -22.38
N GLU A 102 -10.99 20.20 -22.10
CA GLU A 102 -10.37 21.00 -21.05
C GLU A 102 -10.67 20.45 -19.66
N LEU A 103 -11.90 19.97 -19.39
CA LEU A 103 -12.27 19.30 -18.13
C LEU A 103 -11.46 18.03 -17.91
N GLU A 104 -11.28 17.23 -18.96
CA GLU A 104 -10.48 16.02 -18.92
C GLU A 104 -9.03 16.33 -18.53
N ALA A 105 -8.45 17.35 -19.16
CA ALA A 105 -7.10 17.77 -18.87
C ALA A 105 -6.98 18.57 -17.56
N ALA A 106 -8.07 19.13 -17.02
CA ALA A 106 -8.02 20.17 -15.98
C ALA A 106 -7.33 19.72 -14.69
N ASN A 107 -7.37 18.41 -14.41
CA ASN A 107 -6.77 17.77 -13.23
C ASN A 107 -6.97 18.60 -11.95
N PHE A 108 -8.23 18.90 -11.65
CA PHE A 108 -8.58 19.72 -10.50
C PHE A 108 -7.98 19.15 -9.20
N ALA A 109 -7.47 20.06 -8.38
CA ALA A 109 -6.99 19.81 -7.04
C ALA A 109 -7.76 20.70 -6.06
N ALA A 110 -7.93 20.24 -4.83
CA ALA A 110 -8.56 21.04 -3.80
C ALA A 110 -7.80 20.91 -2.48
N VAL A 111 -7.88 21.96 -1.66
CA VAL A 111 -7.24 22.01 -0.34
C VAL A 111 -8.19 22.61 0.68
N ILE A 112 -8.24 22.03 1.87
CA ILE A 112 -8.98 22.58 3.01
C ILE A 112 -8.11 23.68 3.63
N THR A 113 -8.63 24.91 3.65
CA THR A 113 -7.92 26.09 4.16
C THR A 113 -8.23 26.38 5.62
N SER A 114 -9.45 26.10 6.10
CA SER A 114 -9.79 26.17 7.52
C SER A 114 -11.02 25.35 7.86
N ILE A 115 -11.11 24.95 9.13
CA ILE A 115 -12.27 24.30 9.73
C ILE A 115 -12.55 25.03 11.03
N THR A 116 -13.78 25.51 11.21
CA THR A 116 -14.21 26.21 12.42
C THR A 116 -15.49 25.57 12.93
N ILE A 117 -15.61 25.39 14.25
CA ILE A 117 -16.83 24.90 14.90
C ILE A 117 -17.39 26.05 15.74
N PRO A 118 -18.36 26.82 15.21
CA PRO A 118 -18.95 27.94 15.93
C PRO A 118 -19.81 27.49 17.12
N ALA A 119 -20.21 28.45 17.97
CA ALA A 119 -21.01 28.19 19.18
C ALA A 119 -22.38 27.56 18.90
N ASP A 120 -22.94 27.78 17.69
CA ASP A 120 -24.18 27.14 17.26
C ASP A 120 -24.00 25.65 16.89
N GLY A 121 -22.76 25.14 16.95
CA GLY A 121 -22.41 23.75 16.69
C GLY A 121 -22.52 23.32 15.23
N ARG A 122 -22.60 24.25 14.26
CA ARG A 122 -22.63 23.96 12.82
C ARG A 122 -21.28 24.25 12.18
N PRO A 123 -20.44 23.22 11.91
CA PRO A 123 -19.11 23.46 11.38
C PRO A 123 -19.10 24.26 10.07
N VAL A 124 -18.07 25.08 9.91
CA VAL A 124 -17.77 25.84 8.70
C VAL A 124 -16.44 25.36 8.16
N VAL A 125 -16.42 25.01 6.88
CA VAL A 125 -15.25 24.52 6.15
C VAL A 125 -14.95 25.49 5.02
N ASN A 126 -13.74 26.03 4.99
CA ASN A 126 -13.26 26.80 3.85
C ASN A 126 -12.26 25.97 3.07
N LEU A 127 -12.33 26.07 1.75
CA LEU A 127 -11.49 25.32 0.83
C LEU A 127 -11.16 26.13 -0.42
N LYS A 128 -10.11 25.74 -1.13
CA LYS A 128 -9.74 26.27 -2.44
C LYS A 128 -9.70 25.13 -3.45
N VAL A 129 -10.35 25.30 -4.59
CA VAL A 129 -10.23 24.42 -5.74
C VAL A 129 -9.43 25.14 -6.82
N SER A 130 -8.46 24.43 -7.40
CA SER A 130 -7.61 24.91 -8.47
C SER A 130 -7.52 23.89 -9.60
N GLU A 131 -7.26 24.36 -10.82
CA GLU A 131 -6.89 23.49 -11.93
C GLU A 131 -5.36 23.26 -11.98
N ARG A 132 -4.90 22.45 -12.94
CA ARG A 132 -3.50 22.00 -13.06
C ARG A 132 -2.44 23.10 -13.09
N HIS A 133 -2.75 24.31 -13.55
CA HIS A 133 -1.83 25.47 -13.56
C HIS A 133 -1.96 26.35 -12.29
N GLY A 134 -2.82 25.97 -11.34
CA GLY A 134 -2.99 26.65 -10.05
C GLY A 134 -4.07 27.75 -10.04
N LEU A 135 -4.73 28.01 -11.17
CA LEU A 135 -5.83 28.98 -11.26
C LEU A 135 -7.02 28.48 -10.45
N GLY A 136 -7.68 29.35 -9.68
CA GLY A 136 -8.85 28.99 -8.89
C GLY A 136 -10.02 28.58 -9.79
N VAL A 137 -10.80 27.57 -9.44
CA VAL A 137 -11.95 27.15 -10.26
C VAL A 137 -13.24 27.65 -9.62
N LYS A 138 -13.95 28.56 -10.27
CA LYS A 138 -15.27 29.05 -9.85
C LYS A 138 -16.41 28.30 -10.54
N ASN A 139 -17.62 28.51 -10.05
CA ASN A 139 -18.89 27.96 -10.54
C ASN A 139 -19.01 26.43 -10.47
N LEU A 140 -18.31 25.78 -9.54
CA LEU A 140 -18.57 24.38 -9.14
C LEU A 140 -19.83 24.29 -8.28
N THR A 141 -20.98 24.66 -8.83
CA THR A 141 -22.23 24.81 -8.09
C THR A 141 -22.88 23.46 -7.72
N PRO A 142 -23.55 23.36 -6.55
CA PRO A 142 -24.28 22.15 -6.17
C PRO A 142 -25.38 21.80 -7.17
N GLY A 143 -25.54 20.49 -7.45
CA GLY A 143 -26.48 19.98 -8.44
C GLY A 143 -25.73 19.28 -9.58
N PRO A 144 -25.17 20.02 -10.56
CA PRO A 144 -24.24 19.47 -11.55
C PRO A 144 -23.00 18.86 -10.89
N ILE A 145 -22.51 19.50 -9.82
CA ILE A 145 -21.40 19.04 -9.01
C ILE A 145 -21.92 18.47 -7.69
N SER A 146 -21.53 17.24 -7.39
CA SER A 146 -21.79 16.60 -6.11
C SER A 146 -20.70 16.98 -5.11
N TRP A 147 -21.08 17.80 -4.14
CA TRP A 147 -20.29 18.10 -2.96
C TRP A 147 -20.85 17.32 -1.77
N ARG A 148 -20.08 16.38 -1.23
CA ARG A 148 -20.47 15.64 -0.03
C ARG A 148 -19.47 15.80 1.09
N PHE A 149 -19.98 16.01 2.30
CA PHE A 149 -19.19 16.27 3.49
C PHE A 149 -19.54 15.24 4.57
N ALA A 150 -18.53 14.71 5.25
CA ALA A 150 -18.69 13.92 6.47
C ALA A 150 -17.74 14.43 7.54
N LEU A 151 -18.24 14.44 8.78
CA LEU A 151 -17.45 14.76 9.97
C LEU A 151 -17.57 13.61 10.96
N LEU A 152 -16.42 13.09 11.39
CA LEU A 152 -16.30 11.97 12.31
C LEU A 152 -15.43 12.34 13.50
N LYS A 153 -15.60 11.61 14.60
CA LYS A 153 -14.71 11.63 15.77
C LYS A 153 -14.10 10.25 15.99
N LEU A 154 -12.81 10.21 16.31
CA LEU A 154 -12.16 8.99 16.74
C LEU A 154 -12.54 8.68 18.19
N THR A 155 -13.14 7.53 18.39
CA THR A 155 -13.52 7.02 19.71
C THR A 155 -12.67 5.81 20.04
N ALA A 156 -12.44 5.57 21.33
CA ALA A 156 -11.97 4.27 21.80
C ALA A 156 -12.93 3.16 21.32
N GLY A 157 -12.48 1.90 21.34
CA GLY A 157 -13.32 0.81 20.86
C GLY A 157 -14.66 0.74 21.60
N VAL A 158 -15.70 0.41 20.83
CA VAL A 158 -17.09 0.33 21.28
C VAL A 158 -17.49 -1.13 21.43
N ASN A 159 -18.52 -1.41 22.24
CA ASN A 159 -19.05 -2.76 22.45
C ASN A 159 -18.02 -3.78 22.93
N GLY A 160 -17.18 -3.36 23.87
CA GLY A 160 -16.11 -4.18 24.42
C GLY A 160 -14.92 -4.36 23.48
N SER A 161 -14.88 -3.68 22.33
CA SER A 161 -13.72 -3.75 21.45
C SER A 161 -12.56 -2.91 21.97
N VAL A 162 -11.32 -3.38 21.78
CA VAL A 162 -10.10 -2.57 21.96
C VAL A 162 -9.78 -1.71 20.74
N ASP A 163 -10.41 -1.97 19.60
CA ASP A 163 -10.15 -1.29 18.34
C ASP A 163 -10.81 0.10 18.30
N SER A 164 -10.00 1.15 18.29
CA SER A 164 -10.48 2.52 18.02
C SER A 164 -11.30 2.58 16.73
N THR A 165 -12.40 3.33 16.73
CA THR A 165 -13.30 3.45 15.58
C THR A 165 -13.68 4.91 15.30
N TRP A 166 -13.87 5.23 14.03
CA TRP A 166 -14.39 6.54 13.61
C TRP A 166 -15.91 6.53 13.70
N VAL A 167 -16.50 7.48 14.40
CA VAL A 167 -17.96 7.60 14.57
C VAL A 167 -18.43 8.86 13.86
N SER A 168 -19.40 8.73 12.94
CA SER A 168 -19.92 9.86 12.17
C SER A 168 -20.97 10.64 12.95
N TYR A 169 -20.80 11.97 12.98
CA TYR A 169 -21.83 12.89 13.48
C TYR A 169 -23.07 12.92 12.59
N LEU A 170 -22.97 12.46 11.34
CA LEU A 170 -24.06 12.56 10.36
C LEU A 170 -25.04 11.38 10.39
N ALA A 171 -24.89 10.47 11.35
CA ALA A 171 -25.96 9.54 11.66
C ALA A 171 -27.22 10.30 12.12
N ALA A 172 -28.39 9.86 11.65
CA ALA A 172 -29.66 10.49 11.98
C ALA A 172 -30.08 10.28 13.45
N SER A 173 -29.72 9.13 14.04
CA SER A 173 -29.98 8.75 15.43
C SER A 173 -28.88 7.84 15.98
N SER A 174 -28.98 7.42 17.24
CA SER A 174 -28.04 6.50 17.88
C SER A 174 -28.02 5.07 17.33
N THR A 175 -29.02 4.73 16.52
CA THR A 175 -29.18 3.43 15.85
C THR A 175 -29.28 3.61 14.34
N SER A 176 -28.63 4.65 13.80
CA SER A 176 -28.58 4.94 12.37
C SER A 176 -27.18 4.76 11.82
N THR A 177 -27.09 4.53 10.53
CA THR A 177 -25.81 4.38 9.84
C THR A 177 -25.15 5.73 9.60
N ALA A 178 -23.82 5.72 9.49
CA ALA A 178 -23.07 6.87 9.01
C ALA A 178 -23.52 7.30 7.60
N SER A 179 -23.49 8.61 7.35
CA SER A 179 -23.84 9.22 6.06
C SER A 179 -22.98 10.46 5.81
N THR A 180 -23.28 11.16 4.72
CA THR A 180 -22.70 12.45 4.31
C THR A 180 -23.80 13.49 4.17
N GLU A 181 -23.51 14.75 4.46
CA GLU A 181 -24.33 15.88 4.01
C GLU A 181 -24.00 16.18 2.56
N THR A 182 -25.02 16.51 1.75
CA THR A 182 -24.82 16.99 0.38
C THR A 182 -25.01 18.50 0.38
N ALA A 183 -24.10 19.25 -0.25
CA ALA A 183 -24.25 20.69 -0.30
C ALA A 183 -25.47 21.12 -1.12
N ALA A 184 -26.02 22.26 -0.75
CA ALA A 184 -27.06 22.96 -1.47
C ALA A 184 -26.63 24.42 -1.68
N PRO A 185 -27.27 25.19 -2.59
CA PRO A 185 -26.92 26.59 -2.81
C PRO A 185 -26.97 27.46 -1.54
N ALA A 186 -27.81 27.10 -0.57
CA ALA A 186 -27.90 27.82 0.72
C ALA A 186 -26.75 27.52 1.70
N THR A 187 -25.98 26.44 1.49
CA THR A 187 -24.95 25.97 2.41
C THR A 187 -23.54 26.01 1.84
N LEU A 188 -23.38 26.16 0.52
CA LEU A 188 -22.10 26.34 -0.14
C LEU A 188 -22.04 27.70 -0.82
N THR A 189 -21.12 28.55 -0.39
CA THR A 189 -20.81 29.84 -1.00
C THR A 189 -19.58 29.70 -1.88
N ASP A 190 -19.73 30.03 -3.17
CA ASP A 190 -18.61 30.25 -4.08
C ASP A 190 -18.19 31.73 -3.99
N ASN A 191 -16.93 31.99 -3.65
CA ASN A 191 -16.42 33.36 -3.50
C ASN A 191 -15.94 33.96 -4.85
N GLY A 192 -16.11 33.23 -5.96
CA GLY A 192 -15.82 33.69 -7.32
C GLY A 192 -14.34 33.66 -7.69
N ASN A 193 -13.46 33.19 -6.80
CA ASN A 193 -12.00 33.14 -6.98
C ASN A 193 -11.42 31.73 -6.80
N GLY A 194 -12.26 30.71 -6.86
CA GLY A 194 -11.91 29.32 -6.57
C GLY A 194 -11.88 28.96 -5.09
N THR A 195 -12.16 29.90 -4.19
CA THR A 195 -12.41 29.59 -2.78
C THR A 195 -13.90 29.39 -2.52
N TYR A 196 -14.19 28.44 -1.65
CA TYR A 196 -15.54 28.05 -1.26
C TYR A 196 -15.66 28.00 0.25
N SER A 197 -16.84 28.36 0.76
CA SER A 197 -17.22 28.18 2.16
C SER A 197 -18.43 27.27 2.26
N TYR A 198 -18.30 26.17 2.99
CA TYR A 198 -19.40 25.26 3.28
C TYR A 198 -19.78 25.33 4.75
N ARG A 199 -21.07 25.49 5.03
CA ARG A 199 -21.62 25.43 6.39
C ARG A 199 -22.53 24.22 6.53
N PHE A 200 -22.21 23.36 7.48
CA PHE A 200 -23.01 22.16 7.77
C PHE A 200 -24.42 22.54 8.20
N THR A 201 -25.39 21.70 7.84
CA THR A 201 -26.76 21.79 8.39
C THR A 201 -26.84 21.13 9.75
N LYS A 202 -26.08 20.06 9.96
CA LYS A 202 -25.99 19.30 11.20
C LYS A 202 -25.39 20.16 12.30
N VAL A 203 -26.08 20.17 13.43
CA VAL A 203 -25.55 20.63 14.72
C VAL A 203 -24.86 19.44 15.37
N ILE A 204 -23.52 19.48 15.49
CA ILE A 204 -22.75 18.35 16.02
C ILE A 204 -22.65 18.37 17.55
N THR A 205 -22.83 19.53 18.17
CA THR A 205 -22.79 19.70 19.63
C THR A 205 -24.02 19.12 20.34
N GLY A 206 -25.11 18.86 19.60
CA GLY A 206 -26.35 18.27 20.13
C GLY A 206 -26.41 16.73 20.04
N GLY A 207 -25.27 16.04 19.88
CA GLY A 207 -25.20 14.60 19.65
C GLY A 207 -25.69 13.71 20.82
N ILE A 208 -25.92 12.42 20.54
CA ILE A 208 -26.45 11.44 21.50
C ILE A 208 -25.30 10.59 22.07
N THR A 209 -25.14 10.55 23.39
CA THR A 209 -24.07 9.81 24.09
C THR A 209 -24.05 8.32 23.78
N ALA A 210 -25.22 7.67 23.72
CA ALA A 210 -25.33 6.24 23.44
C ALA A 210 -24.79 5.82 22.05
N ALA A 211 -24.69 6.76 21.12
CA ALA A 211 -24.18 6.53 19.76
C ALA A 211 -22.67 6.76 19.62
N GLY A 212 -22.00 7.23 20.67
CA GLY A 212 -20.67 7.81 20.59
C GLY A 212 -20.60 9.12 19.81
N THR A 213 -21.74 9.76 19.48
CA THR A 213 -21.80 11.01 18.70
C THR A 213 -21.80 12.27 19.56
N THR A 214 -21.54 12.16 20.86
CA THR A 214 -21.25 13.34 21.70
C THR A 214 -20.05 14.08 21.13
N TYR A 215 -20.17 15.40 21.05
CA TYR A 215 -19.06 16.26 20.65
C TYR A 215 -18.02 16.31 21.77
N GLU A 216 -16.81 15.84 21.47
CA GLU A 216 -15.68 15.82 22.40
C GLU A 216 -14.50 16.54 21.74
N PRO A 217 -14.37 17.86 21.90
CA PRO A 217 -13.48 18.69 21.09
C PRO A 217 -11.98 18.40 21.30
N ASP A 218 -11.62 17.67 22.37
CA ASP A 218 -10.24 17.23 22.63
C ASP A 218 -9.85 15.94 21.92
N LYS A 219 -10.80 15.27 21.24
CA LYS A 219 -10.55 14.06 20.47
C LYS A 219 -10.22 14.39 19.02
N PRO A 220 -9.41 13.55 18.33
CA PRO A 220 -9.22 13.66 16.89
C PRO A 220 -10.57 13.57 16.14
N HIS A 221 -10.79 14.52 15.25
CA HIS A 221 -11.91 14.56 14.30
C HIS A 221 -11.39 14.37 12.89
N ARG A 222 -12.17 13.73 12.02
CA ARG A 222 -11.89 13.57 10.59
C ARG A 222 -12.97 14.26 9.78
N LEU A 223 -12.57 15.25 8.99
CA LEU A 223 -13.38 15.80 7.91
C LEU A 223 -13.04 15.05 6.62
N ALA A 224 -14.05 14.51 5.95
CA ALA A 224 -13.95 13.94 4.61
C ALA A 224 -14.84 14.71 3.65
N ILE A 225 -14.28 15.11 2.50
CA ILE A 225 -15.00 15.83 1.44
C ILE A 225 -14.85 15.03 0.14
N LEU A 226 -15.96 14.85 -0.57
CA LEU A 226 -16.04 14.20 -1.86
C LEU A 226 -16.55 15.23 -2.87
N LEU A 227 -15.76 15.48 -3.91
CA LEU A 227 -16.13 16.31 -5.04
C LEU A 227 -16.16 15.46 -6.31
N SER A 228 -17.32 15.31 -6.92
CA SER A 228 -17.48 14.52 -8.14
C SER A 228 -18.60 15.07 -9.02
N ALA A 229 -18.61 14.69 -10.29
CA ALA A 229 -19.71 14.98 -11.21
C ALA A 229 -20.13 13.71 -11.95
N SER A 230 -21.40 13.63 -12.36
CA SER A 230 -21.91 12.48 -13.11
C SER A 230 -21.15 12.31 -14.42
N GLY A 231 -20.76 11.08 -14.75
CA GLY A 231 -19.93 10.79 -15.94
C GLY A 231 -18.44 11.13 -15.78
N ASN A 232 -18.01 11.55 -14.59
CA ASN A 232 -16.61 11.90 -14.28
C ASN A 232 -15.96 12.82 -15.33
N PRO A 233 -16.56 13.97 -15.70
CA PRO A 233 -15.97 14.88 -16.69
C PRO A 233 -14.61 15.43 -16.24
N PHE A 234 -14.34 15.43 -14.93
CA PHE A 234 -13.03 15.57 -14.32
C PHE A 234 -12.83 14.44 -13.31
N SER A 235 -11.58 14.16 -12.97
CA SER A 235 -11.26 13.11 -11.99
C SER A 235 -11.79 13.49 -10.59
N PRO A 236 -12.60 12.66 -9.93
CA PRO A 236 -13.17 12.95 -8.60
C PRO A 236 -12.10 13.30 -7.56
N ILE A 237 -12.42 14.14 -6.58
CA ILE A 237 -11.49 14.57 -5.53
C ILE A 237 -11.98 14.10 -4.16
N ASN A 238 -11.12 13.38 -3.46
CA ASN A 238 -11.26 13.08 -2.04
C ASN A 238 -10.36 14.01 -1.23
N LEU A 239 -10.91 14.73 -0.25
CA LEU A 239 -10.14 15.49 0.72
C LEU A 239 -10.33 14.90 2.11
N VAL A 240 -9.26 14.85 2.89
CA VAL A 240 -9.27 14.43 4.28
C VAL A 240 -8.44 15.40 5.11
N ARG A 241 -8.99 15.79 6.26
CA ARG A 241 -8.26 16.50 7.32
C ARG A 241 -8.61 15.85 8.65
N ASP A 242 -7.60 15.39 9.38
CA ASP A 242 -7.77 15.08 10.79
C ASP A 242 -7.28 16.24 11.65
N PHE A 243 -8.06 16.61 12.65
CA PHE A 243 -7.75 17.75 13.50
C PHE A 243 -8.28 17.58 14.92
N ILE A 244 -7.71 18.31 15.87
CA ILE A 244 -8.23 18.41 17.24
C ILE A 244 -8.93 19.76 17.39
N PRO A 245 -10.26 19.80 17.52
CA PRO A 245 -11.01 21.06 17.60
C PRO A 245 -10.53 22.07 18.65
N THR A 246 -10.17 21.62 19.87
CA THR A 246 -9.76 22.54 20.95
C THR A 246 -8.44 23.24 20.68
N THR A 247 -7.50 22.59 19.99
CA THR A 247 -6.15 23.13 19.75
C THR A 247 -5.96 23.63 18.32
N GLY A 248 -6.83 23.21 17.39
CA GLY A 248 -6.63 23.41 15.95
C GLY A 248 -5.50 22.57 15.35
N ALA A 249 -4.91 21.65 16.13
CA ALA A 249 -3.79 20.84 15.67
C ALA A 249 -4.19 19.94 14.51
N ASP A 250 -3.41 19.96 13.43
CA ASP A 250 -3.52 19.00 12.34
C ASP A 250 -2.87 17.68 12.75
N VAL A 251 -3.65 16.62 12.78
CA VAL A 251 -3.22 15.25 13.11
C VAL A 251 -3.47 14.29 11.95
N THR A 252 -3.60 14.82 10.73
CA THR A 252 -3.81 14.04 9.51
C THR A 252 -2.69 13.02 9.33
N GLY A 253 -3.05 11.76 9.08
CA GLY A 253 -2.08 10.68 8.91
C GLY A 253 -1.62 10.01 10.21
N GLN A 254 -1.90 10.59 11.38
CA GLN A 254 -1.45 10.01 12.66
C GLN A 254 -2.27 8.79 13.10
N ASN A 255 -3.44 8.58 12.51
CA ASN A 255 -4.38 7.50 12.88
C ASN A 255 -4.46 6.38 11.83
N GLU A 256 -3.50 6.34 10.90
CA GLU A 256 -3.47 5.35 9.82
C GLU A 256 -2.91 4.01 10.29
N LYS A 257 -3.68 2.95 10.00
CA LYS A 257 -3.44 1.58 10.48
C LYS A 257 -2.96 0.63 9.38
N PHE A 258 -2.74 1.12 8.18
CA PHE A 258 -2.24 0.34 7.04
C PHE A 258 -1.66 1.31 6.01
N ASP A 259 -0.81 0.79 5.13
CA ASP A 259 -0.24 1.54 4.03
C ASP A 259 -1.19 1.52 2.82
N GLY A 260 -1.87 2.65 2.57
CA GLY A 260 -2.78 2.80 1.43
C GLY A 260 -2.11 2.65 0.06
N ALA A 261 -0.79 2.90 -0.06
CA ALA A 261 -0.06 2.71 -1.32
C ALA A 261 0.16 1.22 -1.63
N ALA A 262 0.19 0.36 -0.60
CA ALA A 262 0.40 -1.07 -0.78
C ALA A 262 -0.74 -1.75 -1.54
N CYS A 263 -1.95 -1.18 -1.48
CA CYS A 263 -3.08 -1.62 -2.28
C CYS A 263 -2.74 -1.58 -3.78
N LEU A 264 -2.01 -0.55 -4.22
CA LEU A 264 -1.75 -0.32 -5.64
C LEU A 264 -0.67 -1.23 -6.24
N GLU A 265 -0.04 -2.06 -5.41
CA GLU A 265 0.91 -3.10 -5.87
C GLU A 265 0.18 -4.30 -6.49
N CYS A 266 -1.13 -4.40 -6.32
CA CYS A 266 -1.99 -5.37 -7.00
C CYS A 266 -3.18 -4.70 -7.69
N HIS A 267 -3.70 -3.61 -7.13
CA HIS A 267 -4.78 -2.84 -7.73
C HIS A 267 -4.22 -1.72 -8.62
N THR A 268 -4.63 -1.65 -9.88
CA THR A 268 -4.10 -0.64 -10.82
C THR A 268 -4.50 0.78 -10.41
N GLN A 269 -5.79 1.02 -10.14
CA GLN A 269 -6.31 2.31 -9.69
C GLN A 269 -7.75 2.20 -9.14
N PHE A 270 -8.07 2.91 -8.04
CA PHE A 270 -9.45 3.01 -7.51
C PHE A 270 -10.19 4.28 -7.93
N ARG A 271 -9.46 5.37 -8.22
CA ARG A 271 -10.03 6.66 -8.62
C ARG A 271 -10.54 6.55 -10.06
N ALA A 272 -11.72 7.08 -10.35
CA ALA A 272 -12.11 7.26 -11.75
C ALA A 272 -11.19 8.28 -12.45
N ILE A 273 -10.83 8.00 -13.70
CA ILE A 273 -10.19 9.00 -14.57
C ILE A 273 -11.25 9.89 -15.21
N ALA A 274 -10.84 11.05 -15.72
CA ALA A 274 -11.76 11.91 -16.43
C ALA A 274 -12.27 11.23 -17.71
N GLY A 275 -13.57 11.38 -17.99
CA GLY A 275 -14.26 10.75 -19.11
C GLY A 275 -14.47 9.24 -18.98
N GLY A 276 -14.06 8.61 -17.87
CA GLY A 276 -14.06 7.16 -17.74
C GLY A 276 -14.42 6.64 -16.34
N THR A 277 -14.44 5.32 -16.24
CA THR A 277 -14.36 4.61 -14.97
C THR A 277 -12.89 4.41 -14.60
N GLY A 278 -12.59 3.94 -13.39
CA GLY A 278 -11.23 3.50 -13.08
C GLY A 278 -10.82 2.29 -13.93
N ALA A 279 -9.63 1.78 -13.65
CA ALA A 279 -9.08 0.62 -14.35
C ALA A 279 -9.75 -0.72 -13.96
N PHE A 280 -10.71 -0.72 -13.02
CA PHE A 280 -11.56 -1.88 -12.69
C PHE A 280 -12.83 -1.95 -13.54
N GLY A 281 -13.02 -1.05 -14.52
CA GLY A 281 -14.23 -1.02 -15.35
C GLY A 281 -15.43 -0.54 -14.53
N SER A 282 -16.56 -1.23 -14.54
CA SER A 282 -17.69 -0.88 -13.66
C SER A 282 -17.48 -1.24 -12.17
N GLY A 283 -16.29 -1.75 -11.82
CA GLY A 283 -15.96 -2.37 -10.53
C GLY A 283 -15.27 -1.47 -9.49
N GLU A 284 -15.12 -0.15 -9.70
CA GLU A 284 -14.61 0.71 -8.63
C GLU A 284 -15.60 0.89 -7.49
N PHE A 285 -15.08 1.27 -6.32
CA PHE A 285 -15.92 1.67 -5.20
C PHE A 285 -16.70 2.94 -5.55
N HIS A 286 -18.02 2.79 -5.67
CA HIS A 286 -18.96 3.88 -5.93
C HIS A 286 -18.60 4.70 -7.18
N SER A 287 -18.45 4.00 -8.32
CA SER A 287 -18.18 4.60 -9.65
C SER A 287 -16.84 5.36 -9.73
N GLY A 288 -15.90 5.00 -8.86
CA GLY A 288 -14.56 5.59 -8.79
C GLY A 288 -14.52 6.97 -8.12
N GLY A 289 -15.66 7.44 -7.61
CA GLY A 289 -15.76 8.68 -6.84
C GLY A 289 -15.23 8.59 -5.42
N ARG A 290 -14.89 7.38 -4.93
CA ARG A 290 -14.36 7.15 -3.57
C ARG A 290 -13.15 6.23 -3.64
N TYR A 291 -11.96 6.79 -3.53
CA TYR A 291 -10.70 6.07 -3.75
C TYR A 291 -9.70 6.18 -2.60
N ASP A 292 -9.74 7.28 -1.85
CA ASP A 292 -8.92 7.42 -0.63
C ASP A 292 -9.52 6.59 0.49
N THR A 293 -8.74 5.64 1.01
CA THR A 293 -9.17 4.71 2.07
C THR A 293 -9.58 5.44 3.36
N ARG A 294 -9.04 6.63 3.61
CA ARG A 294 -9.40 7.49 4.74
C ARG A 294 -10.81 8.05 4.62
N VAL A 295 -11.36 8.11 3.42
CA VAL A 295 -12.76 8.47 3.17
C VAL A 295 -13.69 7.27 3.33
N CYS A 296 -13.21 6.05 3.10
CA CYS A 296 -14.05 4.85 3.24
C CYS A 296 -14.66 4.74 4.65
N VAL A 297 -13.88 5.02 5.70
CA VAL A 297 -14.36 5.01 7.10
C VAL A 297 -15.44 6.06 7.39
N ALA A 298 -15.62 7.07 6.54
CA ALA A 298 -16.71 8.03 6.69
C ALA A 298 -18.09 7.36 6.62
N CYS A 299 -18.19 6.25 5.89
CA CYS A 299 -19.38 5.43 5.75
C CYS A 299 -19.20 4.03 6.35
N HIS A 300 -18.04 3.41 6.13
CA HIS A 300 -17.72 2.03 6.51
C HIS A 300 -17.12 1.94 7.92
N ASN A 301 -17.85 2.49 8.90
CA ASN A 301 -17.52 2.40 10.31
C ASN A 301 -18.54 1.56 11.09
N ASP A 302 -18.34 1.45 12.40
CA ASP A 302 -19.11 0.60 13.31
C ASP A 302 -20.63 0.86 13.25
N GLN A 303 -21.06 2.08 12.92
CA GLN A 303 -22.47 2.43 12.75
C GLN A 303 -23.14 1.66 11.59
N ARG A 304 -22.38 0.97 10.72
CA ARG A 304 -22.92 0.11 9.67
C ARG A 304 -23.70 -1.08 10.21
N ARG A 305 -23.48 -1.52 11.44
CA ARG A 305 -24.24 -2.63 12.04
C ARG A 305 -25.74 -2.33 12.14
N PHE A 306 -26.12 -1.04 12.16
CA PHE A 306 -27.51 -0.63 12.24
C PHE A 306 -28.27 -0.70 10.90
N THR A 307 -27.60 -0.99 9.78
CA THR A 307 -28.21 -1.06 8.44
C THR A 307 -29.37 -2.04 8.31
N THR A 308 -29.34 -3.16 9.04
CA THR A 308 -30.24 -4.31 8.77
C THR A 308 -31.29 -4.57 9.83
N LEU A 309 -31.21 -3.91 10.97
CA LEU A 309 -31.94 -4.40 12.13
C LEU A 309 -33.29 -3.73 12.31
N SER A 310 -33.48 -2.46 11.88
CA SER A 310 -34.67 -1.66 12.23
C SER A 310 -35.04 -1.82 13.73
N SER A 311 -34.04 -2.10 14.56
CA SER A 311 -34.17 -2.66 15.90
C SER A 311 -33.06 -2.06 16.75
N THR A 312 -33.37 -1.86 18.03
CA THR A 312 -32.43 -1.41 19.05
C THR A 312 -31.41 -2.50 19.42
N THR A 313 -31.63 -3.74 18.98
CA THR A 313 -30.78 -4.90 19.28
C THR A 313 -29.99 -5.32 18.05
N VAL A 314 -28.65 -5.35 18.17
CA VAL A 314 -27.74 -5.87 17.15
C VAL A 314 -27.54 -7.36 17.36
N GLY A 315 -27.83 -8.15 16.33
CA GLY A 315 -27.66 -9.60 16.33
C GLY A 315 -27.05 -10.11 15.04
N ASP A 316 -26.40 -11.27 15.14
CA ASP A 316 -25.81 -11.96 14.02
C ASP A 316 -26.86 -12.38 12.98
N SER A 317 -26.43 -12.35 11.71
CA SER A 317 -27.24 -12.90 10.62
C SER A 317 -27.34 -14.42 10.76
N ALA A 318 -28.52 -14.99 10.48
CA ALA A 318 -28.73 -16.42 10.60
C ALA A 318 -27.86 -17.21 9.60
N VAL A 319 -27.14 -18.21 10.10
CA VAL A 319 -26.37 -19.18 9.32
C VAL A 319 -26.88 -20.58 9.67
N SER A 320 -27.01 -21.43 8.66
CA SER A 320 -27.45 -22.82 8.85
C SER A 320 -26.31 -23.72 9.34
N ALA A 321 -26.65 -24.89 9.88
CA ALA A 321 -25.69 -25.79 10.51
C ALA A 321 -24.52 -26.24 9.61
N ASN A 322 -24.70 -26.23 8.29
CA ASN A 322 -23.64 -26.59 7.33
C ASN A 322 -22.73 -25.40 6.93
N GLY A 323 -22.88 -24.23 7.58
CA GLY A 323 -22.09 -23.03 7.29
C GLY A 323 -22.62 -22.19 6.11
N THR A 324 -23.83 -22.48 5.62
CA THR A 324 -24.46 -21.75 4.51
C THR A 324 -25.60 -20.83 4.96
N TRP A 325 -25.92 -19.80 4.19
CA TRP A 325 -27.07 -18.91 4.43
C TRP A 325 -27.70 -18.48 3.10
N THR A 326 -28.86 -17.84 3.15
CA THR A 326 -29.52 -17.18 2.01
C THR A 326 -29.70 -15.69 2.32
N GLY A 327 -29.74 -14.86 1.28
CA GLY A 327 -29.86 -13.41 1.45
C GLY A 327 -28.56 -12.74 1.90
N ASN A 328 -28.68 -11.57 2.54
CA ASN A 328 -27.56 -10.69 2.84
C ASN A 328 -27.08 -10.83 4.29
N LEU A 329 -25.85 -11.31 4.48
CA LEU A 329 -25.16 -11.40 5.76
C LEU A 329 -24.50 -10.06 6.09
N ALA A 330 -25.11 -9.34 7.03
CA ALA A 330 -24.71 -7.96 7.35
C ALA A 330 -23.98 -7.80 8.68
N VAL A 331 -24.24 -8.70 9.63
CA VAL A 331 -23.61 -8.72 10.95
C VAL A 331 -23.16 -10.14 11.27
N LEU A 332 -21.93 -10.27 11.77
CA LEU A 332 -21.34 -11.54 12.19
C LEU A 332 -20.38 -11.30 13.37
N ASN A 333 -20.46 -12.09 14.43
CA ASN A 333 -19.80 -11.86 15.71
C ASN A 333 -20.06 -10.45 16.28
N GLY A 334 -21.28 -9.94 16.14
CA GLY A 334 -21.67 -8.60 16.57
C GLY A 334 -21.05 -7.45 15.75
N GLU A 335 -20.29 -7.76 14.70
CA GLU A 335 -19.59 -6.81 13.86
C GLU A 335 -20.26 -6.66 12.50
N ALA A 336 -20.39 -5.42 12.03
CA ALA A 336 -20.89 -5.16 10.69
C ALA A 336 -19.91 -5.72 9.67
N VAL A 337 -20.36 -6.60 8.78
CA VAL A 337 -19.53 -7.18 7.71
C VAL A 337 -18.87 -6.11 6.85
N ILE A 338 -19.58 -5.00 6.63
CA ILE A 338 -19.16 -3.91 5.75
C ILE A 338 -18.39 -2.80 6.48
N ILE A 339 -18.02 -2.97 7.77
CA ILE A 339 -17.04 -2.08 8.41
C ILE A 339 -15.68 -2.30 7.75
N LEU A 340 -14.89 -1.24 7.56
CA LEU A 340 -13.68 -1.28 6.72
C LEU A 340 -12.71 -2.46 7.03
N PRO A 341 -12.24 -2.69 8.28
CA PRO A 341 -11.30 -3.78 8.55
C PRO A 341 -11.91 -5.18 8.29
N VAL A 342 -13.20 -5.39 8.63
CA VAL A 342 -13.87 -6.68 8.38
C VAL A 342 -14.08 -6.91 6.90
N PHE A 343 -14.55 -5.88 6.20
CA PHE A 343 -14.84 -5.92 4.77
C PHE A 343 -13.59 -6.25 3.95
N ILE A 344 -12.50 -5.53 4.18
CA ILE A 344 -11.24 -5.72 3.45
C ILE A 344 -10.68 -7.12 3.71
N HIS A 345 -10.64 -7.57 4.97
CA HIS A 345 -10.14 -8.91 5.28
C HIS A 345 -11.02 -10.00 4.66
N LYS A 346 -12.35 -9.88 4.66
CA LYS A 346 -13.24 -10.88 4.05
C LYS A 346 -13.06 -10.99 2.53
N ILE A 347 -12.93 -9.86 1.83
CA ILE A 347 -12.67 -9.86 0.39
C ILE A 347 -11.37 -10.62 0.06
N HIS A 348 -10.30 -10.36 0.80
CA HIS A 348 -8.98 -10.94 0.52
C HIS A 348 -8.79 -12.32 1.14
N MET A 349 -9.57 -12.70 2.15
CA MET A 349 -9.66 -14.09 2.61
C MET A 349 -10.25 -14.97 1.51
N GLY A 350 -11.18 -14.43 0.73
CA GLY A 350 -11.59 -15.01 -0.54
C GLY A 350 -12.13 -16.42 -0.39
N GLU A 351 -11.71 -17.31 -1.28
CA GLU A 351 -11.99 -18.75 -1.22
C GLU A 351 -11.59 -19.44 0.09
N LYS A 352 -10.79 -18.82 0.96
CA LYS A 352 -10.44 -19.41 2.27
C LYS A 352 -11.47 -19.12 3.37
N LEU A 353 -12.50 -18.31 3.09
CA LEU A 353 -13.64 -18.14 3.99
C LEU A 353 -14.36 -19.48 4.20
N ALA A 354 -14.66 -19.81 5.44
CA ALA A 354 -15.32 -21.04 5.82
C ALA A 354 -16.83 -20.97 5.64
N LEU A 355 -17.44 -19.79 5.79
CA LEU A 355 -18.86 -19.60 5.53
C LEU A 355 -19.08 -19.21 4.06
N ARG A 356 -19.97 -19.94 3.38
CA ARG A 356 -20.34 -19.71 1.97
C ARG A 356 -21.84 -19.86 1.75
N GLY A 357 -22.45 -19.10 0.83
CA GLY A 357 -23.87 -19.29 0.53
C GLY A 357 -24.52 -18.09 -0.15
N GLY A 358 -25.09 -17.19 0.64
CA GLY A 358 -25.72 -15.96 0.17
C GLY A 358 -24.72 -14.83 -0.03
N THR A 359 -25.18 -13.60 0.07
CA THR A 359 -24.33 -12.42 -0.08
C THR A 359 -23.73 -11.94 1.23
N TYR A 360 -22.50 -11.42 1.18
CA TYR A 360 -21.96 -10.60 2.25
C TYR A 360 -22.34 -9.13 2.01
N ALA A 361 -22.63 -8.38 3.05
CA ALA A 361 -23.00 -6.97 2.88
C ALA A 361 -21.90 -6.19 2.16
N GLY A 362 -22.27 -5.58 1.02
CA GLY A 362 -21.37 -4.81 0.17
C GLY A 362 -20.60 -5.61 -0.88
N ILE A 363 -20.60 -6.95 -0.82
CA ILE A 363 -19.98 -7.80 -1.84
C ILE A 363 -20.74 -9.13 -2.01
N PRO A 364 -21.27 -9.43 -3.22
CA PRO A 364 -22.11 -10.62 -3.41
C PRO A 364 -21.44 -11.92 -3.01
N GLN A 365 -20.24 -12.25 -3.48
CA GLN A 365 -19.65 -13.57 -3.23
C GLN A 365 -18.14 -13.43 -3.00
N PRO A 366 -17.70 -12.87 -1.84
CA PRO A 366 -16.27 -12.69 -1.56
C PRO A 366 -15.55 -14.03 -1.55
N TYR A 367 -16.23 -15.13 -1.21
CA TYR A 367 -15.69 -16.49 -1.23
C TYR A 367 -15.41 -17.06 -2.63
N GLU A 368 -15.68 -16.30 -3.69
CA GLU A 368 -15.25 -16.59 -5.07
C GLU A 368 -14.02 -15.75 -5.48
N THR A 369 -13.55 -14.86 -4.61
CA THR A 369 -12.35 -14.05 -4.85
C THR A 369 -11.10 -14.89 -4.64
N THR A 370 -10.16 -14.83 -5.58
CA THR A 370 -8.82 -15.41 -5.45
C THR A 370 -7.84 -14.32 -5.03
N TYR A 371 -7.04 -14.59 -3.99
CA TYR A 371 -5.99 -13.68 -3.53
C TYR A 371 -4.62 -14.21 -4.00
N PRO A 372 -3.83 -13.44 -4.75
CA PRO A 372 -2.61 -13.94 -5.40
C PRO A 372 -1.43 -14.12 -4.44
N GLN A 373 -1.62 -13.90 -3.14
CA GLN A 373 -0.59 -13.99 -2.12
C GLN A 373 -1.08 -14.86 -0.95
N ASP A 374 -0.17 -15.25 -0.06
CA ASP A 374 -0.58 -15.84 1.20
C ASP A 374 -1.28 -14.79 2.07
N VAL A 375 -2.54 -15.03 2.44
CA VAL A 375 -3.34 -14.13 3.30
C VAL A 375 -2.70 -13.88 4.67
N ARG A 376 -1.78 -14.75 5.11
CA ARG A 376 -0.99 -14.58 6.33
C ARG A 376 0.09 -13.51 6.18
N ASN A 377 0.35 -12.99 4.99
CA ASN A 377 1.29 -11.88 4.78
C ASN A 377 0.65 -10.53 5.20
N CYS A 378 0.47 -10.34 6.51
CA CYS A 378 -0.13 -9.13 7.08
C CYS A 378 0.62 -7.85 6.66
N THR A 379 1.96 -7.95 6.55
CA THR A 379 2.84 -6.87 6.13
C THR A 379 2.67 -6.45 4.67
N LYS A 380 1.88 -7.19 3.87
CA LYS A 380 1.49 -6.72 2.54
C LYS A 380 0.69 -5.42 2.62
N CYS A 381 -0.15 -5.27 3.64
CA CYS A 381 -0.95 -4.05 3.86
C CYS A 381 -0.49 -3.27 5.10
N HIS A 382 0.01 -3.95 6.12
CA HIS A 382 0.41 -3.35 7.38
C HIS A 382 1.92 -3.14 7.47
N ARG A 383 2.43 -2.06 6.88
CA ARG A 383 3.86 -1.71 6.87
C ARG A 383 4.18 -0.61 7.89
N ASN A 384 5.14 -0.87 8.79
CA ASN A 384 5.71 0.12 9.70
C ASN A 384 7.25 0.03 9.73
N PRO A 385 8.00 1.03 9.25
CA PRO A 385 7.50 2.21 8.54
C PRO A 385 6.95 1.84 7.15
N ALA A 386 5.91 2.56 6.71
CA ALA A 386 5.43 2.49 5.34
C ALA A 386 6.35 3.33 4.43
N PRO A 387 6.82 2.82 3.26
CA PRO A 387 7.84 3.50 2.46
C PRO A 387 7.42 4.89 1.95
N ASN A 388 6.16 5.04 1.53
CA ASN A 388 5.70 6.23 0.80
C ASN A 388 4.50 6.94 1.46
N ASN A 389 3.83 6.30 2.43
CA ASN A 389 2.65 6.85 3.08
C ASN A 389 2.63 6.44 4.56
N PRO A 390 3.13 7.29 5.48
CA PRO A 390 3.27 6.93 6.89
C PRO A 390 2.00 6.37 7.50
N ALA A 391 2.10 5.15 8.04
CA ALA A 391 1.04 4.48 8.76
C ALA A 391 1.56 4.14 10.18
N PRO A 392 1.63 5.14 11.09
CA PRO A 392 2.30 4.97 12.37
C PRO A 392 1.64 3.94 13.28
N LEU A 393 0.36 3.64 13.06
CA LEU A 393 -0.40 2.62 13.77
C LEU A 393 -0.55 1.33 12.96
N ALA A 394 0.27 1.13 11.92
CA ALA A 394 0.18 -0.06 11.08
C ALA A 394 0.31 -1.34 11.89
N ASP A 395 1.15 -1.36 12.93
CA ASP A 395 1.36 -2.50 13.82
C ASP A 395 0.16 -2.91 14.69
N ASN A 396 -0.95 -2.16 14.66
CA ASN A 396 -2.16 -2.55 15.39
C ASN A 396 -2.72 -3.92 14.96
N TRP A 397 -2.36 -4.44 13.77
CA TRP A 397 -2.71 -5.81 13.37
C TRP A 397 -2.17 -6.90 14.32
N LYS A 398 -1.14 -6.58 15.11
CA LYS A 398 -0.56 -7.48 16.12
C LYS A 398 -1.41 -7.59 17.38
N VAL A 399 -2.37 -6.67 17.57
CA VAL A 399 -3.27 -6.66 18.73
C VAL A 399 -4.51 -7.52 18.39
N PRO A 400 -4.77 -8.61 19.12
CA PRO A 400 -5.91 -9.47 18.86
C PRO A 400 -7.22 -8.80 19.28
N SER A 401 -8.25 -8.91 18.42
CA SER A 401 -9.61 -8.44 18.69
C SER A 401 -10.64 -9.35 18.03
N ARG A 402 -11.85 -9.45 18.59
CA ARG A 402 -12.93 -10.24 17.96
C ARG A 402 -13.25 -9.73 16.55
N ARG A 403 -13.18 -8.41 16.35
CA ARG A 403 -13.39 -7.74 15.06
C ARG A 403 -12.37 -8.15 14.01
N ALA A 404 -11.08 -8.00 14.29
CA ALA A 404 -10.03 -8.29 13.32
C ALA A 404 -9.93 -9.80 13.06
N CYS A 405 -9.93 -10.62 14.12
CA CYS A 405 -9.79 -12.06 14.01
C CYS A 405 -11.01 -12.72 13.35
N GLY A 406 -12.22 -12.29 13.73
CA GLY A 406 -13.48 -12.79 13.16
C GLY A 406 -13.72 -12.39 11.70
N ALA A 407 -12.95 -11.44 11.17
CA ALA A 407 -13.01 -11.09 9.76
C ALA A 407 -12.51 -12.23 8.87
N CYS A 408 -11.38 -12.86 9.21
CA CYS A 408 -10.82 -14.01 8.49
C CYS A 408 -11.27 -15.36 9.06
N HIS A 409 -11.29 -15.51 10.40
CA HIS A 409 -11.77 -16.72 11.07
C HIS A 409 -13.29 -16.70 11.18
N ASP A 410 -13.91 -16.60 10.01
CA ASP A 410 -15.30 -16.25 9.81
C ASP A 410 -16.28 -17.34 10.20
N ASN A 411 -15.87 -18.50 10.72
CA ASN A 411 -16.76 -19.51 11.32
C ASN A 411 -16.59 -19.64 12.84
N ARG A 412 -15.66 -18.91 13.46
CA ARG A 412 -15.41 -18.95 14.91
C ARG A 412 -16.37 -18.00 15.63
N SER A 413 -17.14 -18.52 16.57
CA SER A 413 -18.03 -17.74 17.43
C SER A 413 -17.41 -17.49 18.79
N PHE A 414 -17.56 -16.24 19.25
CA PHE A 414 -17.21 -15.80 20.59
C PHE A 414 -18.42 -15.77 21.54
N GLU A 415 -19.55 -16.34 21.12
CA GLU A 415 -20.79 -16.33 21.87
C GLU A 415 -21.14 -17.72 22.43
N PHE A 416 -21.93 -17.73 23.50
CA PHE A 416 -22.57 -18.92 24.01
C PHE A 416 -24.06 -18.63 24.29
N PRO A 417 -25.00 -19.50 23.86
CA PRO A 417 -24.79 -20.71 23.07
C PRO A 417 -24.21 -20.41 21.67
N VAL A 418 -23.44 -21.34 21.13
CA VAL A 418 -22.79 -21.19 19.83
C VAL A 418 -23.87 -21.14 18.74
N PRO A 419 -23.92 -20.09 17.89
CA PRO A 419 -24.89 -20.02 16.82
C PRO A 419 -24.71 -21.15 15.79
N ALA A 420 -25.78 -21.53 15.10
CA ALA A 420 -25.74 -22.61 14.12
C ALA A 420 -24.73 -22.33 12.99
N GLY A 421 -24.03 -23.38 12.55
CA GLY A 421 -22.99 -23.28 11.51
C GLY A 421 -21.68 -22.65 11.98
N ARG A 422 -21.59 -22.28 13.26
CA ARG A 422 -20.38 -21.74 13.89
C ARG A 422 -19.68 -22.80 14.71
N ILE A 423 -18.40 -22.57 14.96
CA ILE A 423 -17.56 -23.38 15.85
C ILE A 423 -17.19 -22.50 17.04
N ALA A 424 -17.31 -23.04 18.26
CA ALA A 424 -16.90 -22.35 19.47
C ALA A 424 -15.42 -21.92 19.37
N HIS A 425 -15.12 -20.69 19.76
CA HIS A 425 -13.75 -20.29 20.00
C HIS A 425 -13.17 -21.15 21.14
N SER A 426 -11.95 -21.69 20.98
CA SER A 426 -11.37 -22.64 21.94
C SER A 426 -11.15 -22.03 23.34
N GLY A 427 -11.03 -20.71 23.42
CA GLY A 427 -10.98 -19.97 24.70
C GLY A 427 -12.34 -19.75 25.36
N GLY A 428 -13.43 -20.27 24.80
CA GLY A 428 -14.80 -20.03 25.26
C GLY A 428 -15.40 -18.72 24.74
N ALA A 429 -16.54 -18.34 25.33
CA ALA A 429 -17.25 -17.11 24.99
C ALA A 429 -16.48 -15.87 25.48
N MET A 430 -16.44 -14.82 24.66
CA MET A 430 -15.76 -13.56 24.92
C MET A 430 -16.72 -12.39 24.68
N ALA A 431 -17.14 -11.75 25.78
CA ALA A 431 -18.03 -10.58 25.72
C ALA A 431 -17.30 -9.30 25.26
N ASP A 432 -15.99 -9.22 25.48
CA ASP A 432 -15.11 -8.12 25.13
C ASP A 432 -13.71 -8.61 24.72
N ASP A 433 -12.86 -7.69 24.28
CA ASP A 433 -11.51 -7.97 23.77
C ASP A 433 -10.43 -7.88 24.88
N GLN A 434 -10.76 -7.55 26.13
CA GLN A 434 -9.77 -7.24 27.18
C GLN A 434 -8.88 -8.44 27.52
N PHE A 435 -9.42 -9.65 27.38
CA PHE A 435 -8.73 -10.89 27.74
C PHE A 435 -8.07 -11.61 26.56
N CYS A 436 -8.16 -11.07 25.33
CA CYS A 436 -7.57 -11.70 24.16
C CYS A 436 -6.06 -11.94 24.34
N THR A 437 -5.35 -10.94 24.89
CA THR A 437 -3.89 -10.98 25.10
C THR A 437 -3.45 -11.92 26.24
N VAL A 438 -4.37 -12.46 27.05
CA VAL A 438 -4.05 -13.48 28.05
C VAL A 438 -3.55 -14.75 27.37
N CYS A 439 -4.25 -15.16 26.29
CA CYS A 439 -3.91 -16.34 25.50
C CYS A 439 -3.10 -15.98 24.25
N HIS A 440 -3.44 -14.87 23.60
CA HIS A 440 -2.84 -14.43 22.35
C HIS A 440 -1.71 -13.42 22.57
N LYS A 441 -0.58 -13.92 23.04
CA LYS A 441 0.65 -13.15 23.28
C LYS A 441 1.89 -13.98 22.94
N PRO A 442 3.07 -13.35 22.78
CA PRO A 442 4.31 -14.09 22.60
C PRO A 442 4.52 -15.11 23.73
N GLY A 443 4.71 -16.38 23.38
CA GLY A 443 4.83 -17.49 24.34
C GLY A 443 3.55 -17.88 25.10
N GLY A 444 2.40 -17.25 24.79
CA GLY A 444 1.09 -17.63 25.33
C GLY A 444 0.58 -18.95 24.75
N LEU A 445 -0.44 -19.54 25.40
CA LEU A 445 -1.01 -20.84 25.03
C LEU A 445 -1.53 -20.89 23.58
N ALA A 446 -2.09 -19.79 23.08
CA ALA A 446 -2.57 -19.66 21.70
C ALA A 446 -1.59 -18.88 20.80
N GLY A 447 -0.49 -18.37 21.38
CA GLY A 447 0.51 -17.51 20.77
C GLY A 447 -0.01 -16.21 20.16
N ASP A 448 0.88 -15.35 19.69
CA ASP A 448 0.49 -14.05 19.15
C ASP A 448 0.19 -14.10 17.63
N PRO A 449 -0.55 -13.09 17.12
CA PRO A 449 -0.84 -12.98 15.70
C PRO A 449 0.42 -12.93 14.82
N ALA A 450 1.48 -12.24 15.23
CA ALA A 450 2.68 -12.08 14.40
C ALA A 450 3.48 -13.38 14.24
N THR A 451 3.50 -14.24 15.25
CA THR A 451 4.20 -15.53 15.18
C THR A 451 3.41 -16.58 14.40
N HIS A 452 2.08 -16.48 14.36
CA HIS A 452 1.19 -17.47 13.73
C HIS A 452 0.79 -17.10 12.29
N HIS A 453 0.73 -15.82 11.95
CA HIS A 453 0.48 -15.35 10.59
C HIS A 453 1.80 -15.12 9.85
N LYS A 454 2.51 -16.22 9.59
CA LYS A 454 3.71 -16.23 8.75
C LYS A 454 3.37 -16.82 7.38
N PRO A 455 3.78 -16.21 6.26
CA PRO A 455 3.55 -16.75 4.93
C PRO A 455 4.54 -17.90 4.66
N VAL A 456 4.41 -19.00 5.41
CA VAL A 456 5.18 -20.23 5.24
C VAL A 456 4.22 -21.38 4.99
N SER A 457 4.33 -21.98 3.81
CA SER A 457 3.58 -23.19 3.45
C SER A 457 4.20 -24.40 4.14
N LEU A 458 3.34 -25.31 4.62
CA LEU A 458 3.78 -26.59 5.16
C LEU A 458 4.25 -27.52 4.03
N PRO A 459 5.11 -28.51 4.31
CA PRO A 459 5.33 -29.65 3.42
C PRO A 459 4.02 -30.24 2.93
N ASN A 460 3.92 -30.51 1.63
CA ASN A 460 2.74 -31.11 1.06
C ASN A 460 2.63 -32.58 1.52
N PRO A 461 1.51 -32.99 2.15
CA PRO A 461 1.33 -34.37 2.62
C PRO A 461 1.25 -35.39 1.48
N ASN A 462 0.95 -34.94 0.25
CA ASN A 462 0.96 -35.76 -0.97
C ASN A 462 2.28 -35.67 -1.75
N SER A 463 3.33 -35.08 -1.18
CA SER A 463 4.66 -35.12 -1.79
C SER A 463 5.19 -36.54 -1.86
N ILE A 464 5.99 -36.84 -2.89
CA ILE A 464 6.55 -38.18 -3.09
C ILE A 464 7.46 -38.61 -1.93
N TYR A 465 8.04 -37.68 -1.18
CA TYR A 465 8.83 -38.01 0.02
C TYR A 465 7.95 -38.41 1.21
N ALA A 466 6.74 -37.84 1.33
CA ALA A 466 5.75 -38.22 2.34
C ALA A 466 5.00 -39.50 1.96
N ASN A 467 4.72 -39.68 0.68
CA ASN A 467 4.01 -40.83 0.15
C ASN A 467 4.75 -41.40 -1.07
N PRO A 468 5.73 -42.31 -0.85
CA PRO A 468 6.57 -42.84 -1.93
C PRO A 468 5.85 -43.65 -3.02
N VAL A 469 4.61 -44.09 -2.76
CA VAL A 469 3.85 -44.95 -3.67
C VAL A 469 2.82 -44.16 -4.47
N THR A 470 2.06 -43.27 -3.82
CA THR A 470 0.96 -42.53 -4.49
C THR A 470 1.15 -41.01 -4.48
N GLY A 471 2.21 -40.51 -3.86
CA GLY A 471 2.57 -39.11 -3.86
C GLY A 471 3.10 -38.63 -5.21
N THR A 472 3.12 -37.31 -5.38
CA THR A 472 3.61 -36.63 -6.58
C THR A 472 4.98 -36.03 -6.33
N SER A 473 5.87 -36.15 -7.31
CA SER A 473 7.21 -35.54 -7.25
C SER A 473 7.19 -34.03 -7.53
N ASN A 474 6.05 -33.46 -7.92
CA ASN A 474 5.94 -32.06 -8.32
C ASN A 474 5.28 -31.18 -7.24
N THR A 475 5.38 -31.57 -5.97
CA THR A 475 4.91 -30.77 -4.82
C THR A 475 6.03 -30.58 -3.81
N ASN A 476 5.93 -29.54 -3.00
CA ASN A 476 6.97 -29.21 -2.01
C ASN A 476 7.03 -30.27 -0.91
N ALA A 477 8.22 -30.79 -0.63
CA ALA A 477 8.48 -31.64 0.54
C ALA A 477 9.04 -30.84 1.73
N ALA A 478 9.47 -29.59 1.51
CA ALA A 478 9.96 -28.69 2.54
C ALA A 478 8.89 -27.64 2.93
N PHE A 479 9.12 -26.96 4.04
CA PHE A 479 8.44 -25.70 4.33
C PHE A 479 8.87 -24.68 3.28
N VAL A 480 7.95 -23.85 2.80
CA VAL A 480 8.28 -22.84 1.77
C VAL A 480 7.86 -21.48 2.26
N ALA A 481 8.83 -20.63 2.56
CA ALA A 481 8.57 -19.22 2.85
C ALA A 481 8.19 -18.47 1.57
N ALA A 482 7.23 -17.56 1.68
CA ALA A 482 6.70 -16.77 0.58
C ALA A 482 6.75 -15.28 0.88
N ALA A 483 6.51 -14.48 -0.15
CA ALA A 483 6.39 -13.03 -0.07
C ALA A 483 7.56 -12.30 0.62
N GLY A 484 8.78 -12.83 0.44
CA GLY A 484 10.01 -12.24 0.99
C GLY A 484 10.19 -12.43 2.49
N TYR A 485 9.32 -13.19 3.17
CA TYR A 485 9.51 -13.51 4.58
C TYR A 485 10.74 -14.42 4.75
N VAL A 486 11.68 -14.01 5.59
CA VAL A 486 12.83 -14.84 5.99
C VAL A 486 12.61 -15.25 7.45
N PRO A 487 12.32 -16.53 7.73
CA PRO A 487 12.18 -17.00 9.09
C PRO A 487 13.44 -16.78 9.94
N PRO A 488 13.32 -16.50 11.25
CA PRO A 488 14.48 -16.35 12.12
C PRO A 488 15.44 -17.55 12.04
N GLY A 489 16.72 -17.27 11.85
CA GLY A 489 17.80 -18.24 11.67
C GLY A 489 17.96 -18.77 10.24
N ALA A 490 17.00 -18.50 9.34
CA ALA A 490 17.06 -18.96 7.96
C ALA A 490 18.16 -18.25 7.17
N LYS A 491 18.90 -19.02 6.36
CA LYS A 491 19.91 -18.47 5.46
C LYS A 491 19.30 -18.25 4.09
N VAL A 492 19.69 -17.15 3.45
CA VAL A 492 19.26 -16.82 2.08
C VAL A 492 20.38 -17.21 1.14
N LEU A 493 20.06 -18.06 0.16
CA LEU A 493 20.99 -18.46 -0.90
C LEU A 493 20.71 -17.65 -2.16
N THR A 494 21.77 -17.11 -2.77
CA THR A 494 21.70 -16.36 -4.04
C THR A 494 22.64 -17.01 -5.05
N TYR A 495 22.18 -17.15 -6.30
CA TYR A 495 22.97 -17.70 -7.39
C TYR A 495 23.49 -16.58 -8.28
N GLU A 496 24.78 -16.57 -8.56
CA GLU A 496 25.37 -15.68 -9.56
C GLU A 496 25.97 -16.51 -10.68
N ILE A 497 25.66 -16.16 -11.92
CA ILE A 497 26.17 -16.82 -13.13
C ILE A 497 27.12 -15.86 -13.83
N SER A 498 28.34 -16.32 -14.10
CA SER A 498 29.33 -15.56 -14.86
C SER A 498 29.30 -15.91 -16.35
N THR A 499 29.22 -17.19 -16.69
CA THR A 499 29.25 -17.62 -18.09
C THR A 499 28.34 -18.82 -18.34
N VAL A 500 27.81 -18.89 -19.56
CA VAL A 500 27.21 -20.09 -20.17
C VAL A 500 27.93 -20.31 -21.49
N ALA A 501 28.49 -21.51 -21.70
CA ALA A 501 29.31 -21.79 -22.87
C ALA A 501 29.25 -23.27 -23.28
N LEU A 502 29.90 -23.58 -24.40
CA LEU A 502 30.29 -24.93 -24.78
C LEU A 502 31.79 -25.09 -24.55
N ASP A 503 32.21 -26.26 -24.09
CA ASP A 503 33.62 -26.65 -24.14
C ASP A 503 34.04 -27.02 -25.58
N PRO A 504 35.33 -27.30 -25.87
CA PRO A 504 35.78 -27.70 -27.21
C PRO A 504 35.13 -28.97 -27.75
N SER A 505 34.70 -29.88 -26.87
CA SER A 505 33.95 -31.10 -27.21
C SER A 505 32.44 -30.84 -27.34
N ARG A 506 32.01 -29.58 -27.17
CA ARG A 506 30.63 -29.11 -27.25
C ARG A 506 29.73 -29.68 -26.16
N HIS A 507 30.32 -29.95 -25.00
CA HIS A 507 29.58 -30.15 -23.76
C HIS A 507 29.14 -28.78 -23.19
N PRO A 508 27.89 -28.65 -22.76
CA PRO A 508 27.39 -27.40 -22.21
C PRO A 508 27.90 -27.19 -20.78
N GLN A 509 28.30 -25.95 -20.47
CA GLN A 509 28.93 -25.58 -19.21
C GLN A 509 28.45 -24.22 -18.67
N ILE A 510 28.30 -24.12 -17.34
CA ILE A 510 27.92 -22.89 -16.61
C ILE A 510 28.97 -22.61 -15.55
N SER A 511 29.48 -21.38 -15.52
CA SER A 511 30.28 -20.89 -14.38
C SER A 511 29.36 -20.12 -13.42
N PHE A 512 29.26 -20.57 -12.17
CA PHE A 512 28.35 -20.01 -11.17
C PHE A 512 29.00 -19.97 -9.78
N ARG A 513 28.48 -19.11 -8.89
CA ARG A 513 28.76 -19.19 -7.46
C ARG A 513 27.47 -19.07 -6.65
N ILE A 514 27.49 -19.66 -5.46
CA ILE A 514 26.41 -19.54 -4.48
C ILE A 514 26.88 -18.57 -3.41
N LEU A 515 26.08 -17.56 -3.12
CA LEU A 515 26.24 -16.70 -1.96
C LEU A 515 25.29 -17.14 -0.86
N LYS A 516 25.75 -17.12 0.39
CA LYS A 516 24.93 -17.38 1.58
C LYS A 516 24.93 -16.17 2.49
N ALA A 517 23.74 -15.69 2.85
CA ALA A 517 23.53 -14.60 3.80
C ALA A 517 22.74 -15.10 5.02
N ASP A 518 22.87 -14.38 6.14
CA ASP A 518 21.94 -14.50 7.28
C ASP A 518 21.38 -13.10 7.61
N PRO A 519 20.31 -12.68 6.94
CA PRO A 519 19.71 -11.37 7.19
C PRO A 519 19.02 -11.30 8.56
N THR A 520 18.84 -12.43 9.24
CA THR A 520 18.14 -12.52 10.53
C THR A 520 19.09 -12.56 11.74
N ALA A 521 20.39 -12.72 11.49
CA ALA A 521 21.42 -12.63 12.52
C ALA A 521 21.48 -11.22 13.12
N ASN A 522 22.03 -11.12 14.33
CA ASN A 522 22.31 -9.85 14.98
C ASN A 522 23.81 -9.74 15.34
N PRO A 523 24.60 -8.95 14.60
CA PRO A 523 24.21 -8.16 13.40
C PRO A 523 23.93 -9.04 12.17
N PRO A 524 23.17 -8.56 11.17
CA PRO A 524 22.93 -9.30 9.93
C PRO A 524 24.24 -9.67 9.23
N VAL A 525 24.34 -10.91 8.75
CA VAL A 525 25.51 -11.40 8.02
C VAL A 525 25.26 -11.21 6.52
N ALA A 526 26.12 -10.42 5.88
CA ALA A 526 26.06 -10.15 4.45
C ALA A 526 26.29 -11.44 3.62
N ALA A 527 25.84 -11.41 2.37
CA ALA A 527 26.01 -12.52 1.44
C ALA A 527 27.49 -12.75 1.13
N ALA A 528 27.99 -13.98 1.32
CA ALA A 528 29.37 -14.37 1.05
C ALA A 528 29.44 -15.65 0.20
N PRO A 529 30.46 -15.80 -0.68
CA PRO A 529 30.63 -17.01 -1.48
C PRO A 529 30.74 -18.28 -0.64
N VAL A 530 30.06 -19.33 -1.08
CA VAL A 530 30.11 -20.66 -0.46
C VAL A 530 31.25 -21.47 -1.07
N THR A 531 32.08 -22.06 -0.20
CA THR A 531 33.08 -23.05 -0.60
C THR A 531 32.50 -24.46 -0.45
N PHE A 532 32.50 -25.24 -1.53
CA PHE A 532 32.05 -26.63 -1.49
C PHE A 532 33.12 -27.51 -0.83
N PRO A 533 32.71 -28.49 -0.01
CA PRO A 533 33.63 -29.46 0.54
C PRO A 533 34.27 -30.30 -0.57
N THR A 534 35.47 -30.80 -0.30
CA THR A 534 36.12 -31.77 -1.18
C THR A 534 35.24 -33.02 -1.34
N GLN A 535 35.22 -33.60 -2.54
CA GLN A 535 34.46 -34.83 -2.79
C GLN A 535 34.83 -35.91 -1.75
N GLY A 536 33.81 -36.52 -1.14
CA GLY A 536 33.97 -37.56 -0.12
C GLY A 536 34.26 -37.06 1.30
N SER A 537 34.51 -35.77 1.52
CA SER A 537 34.72 -35.23 2.88
C SER A 537 33.43 -34.78 3.58
N ALA A 538 32.32 -34.68 2.85
CA ALA A 538 31.01 -34.36 3.38
C ALA A 538 29.91 -35.10 2.61
N SER A 539 28.73 -35.22 3.21
CA SER A 539 27.53 -35.79 2.57
C SER A 539 26.75 -34.78 1.73
N GLU A 540 26.95 -33.47 1.96
CA GLU A 540 26.21 -32.36 1.36
C GLU A 540 27.12 -31.19 0.96
N LEU A 541 26.66 -30.39 -0.01
CA LEU A 541 27.40 -29.24 -0.57
C LEU A 541 27.56 -28.08 0.41
N ILE A 542 26.59 -27.89 1.30
CA ILE A 542 26.55 -26.78 2.25
C ILE A 542 26.21 -27.35 3.63
N PRO A 543 27.04 -27.14 4.67
CA PRO A 543 26.71 -27.55 6.03
C PRO A 543 25.37 -26.95 6.49
N GLY A 544 24.52 -27.78 7.10
CA GLY A 544 23.17 -27.41 7.56
C GLY A 544 22.09 -27.47 6.48
N PHE A 545 22.45 -27.85 5.24
CA PHE A 545 21.53 -28.00 4.12
C PHE A 545 21.58 -29.41 3.55
N VAL A 546 20.48 -29.82 2.92
CA VAL A 546 20.43 -30.96 2.01
C VAL A 546 20.06 -30.51 0.61
N GLY A 547 20.48 -31.29 -0.38
CA GLY A 547 20.08 -31.10 -1.77
C GLY A 547 20.92 -30.05 -2.51
N SER A 548 20.46 -29.65 -3.69
CA SER A 548 21.11 -28.61 -4.51
C SER A 548 20.17 -28.06 -5.59
N PRO A 549 20.54 -27.00 -6.31
CA PRO A 549 19.95 -26.71 -7.61
C PRO A 549 20.46 -27.71 -8.66
N SER A 550 19.87 -27.61 -9.85
CA SER A 550 20.39 -28.22 -11.08
C SER A 550 20.91 -27.14 -12.02
N ALA A 551 21.86 -27.54 -12.85
CA ALA A 551 22.28 -26.79 -14.02
C ALA A 551 21.37 -27.14 -15.19
N TYR A 552 20.80 -26.12 -15.85
CA TYR A 552 19.90 -26.24 -16.98
C TYR A 552 20.49 -25.59 -18.20
N PHE A 553 20.32 -26.23 -19.35
CA PHE A 553 20.69 -25.74 -20.65
C PHE A 553 19.52 -25.90 -21.59
N VAL A 554 19.29 -24.88 -22.41
CA VAL A 554 18.32 -24.91 -23.49
C VAL A 554 18.97 -24.37 -24.75
N TYR A 555 18.61 -24.94 -25.88
CA TYR A 555 19.13 -24.57 -27.19
C TYR A 555 18.09 -24.90 -28.27
N ALA A 556 18.24 -24.27 -29.43
CA ALA A 556 17.40 -24.49 -30.58
C ALA A 556 18.10 -25.46 -31.54
N LEU A 557 17.39 -26.49 -31.98
CA LEU A 557 17.78 -27.43 -33.04
C LEU A 557 16.92 -27.19 -34.28
N PRO A 558 17.40 -27.53 -35.49
CA PRO A 558 16.57 -27.45 -36.69
C PRO A 558 15.25 -28.24 -36.54
N GLN A 559 14.13 -27.60 -36.85
CA GLN A 559 12.81 -28.22 -36.86
C GLN A 559 11.95 -27.62 -37.97
N ASP A 560 11.01 -28.40 -38.51
CA ASP A 560 10.01 -27.93 -39.50
C ASP A 560 10.60 -27.23 -40.73
N GLY A 561 11.79 -27.65 -41.16
CA GLY A 561 12.52 -27.05 -42.29
C GLY A 561 13.23 -25.72 -41.97
N ILE A 562 13.19 -25.26 -40.72
CA ILE A 562 13.88 -24.06 -40.25
C ILE A 562 15.22 -24.46 -39.64
N ALA A 563 16.31 -23.99 -40.25
CA ALA A 563 17.67 -24.33 -39.79
C ALA A 563 18.05 -23.69 -38.45
N ALA A 564 17.51 -22.51 -38.14
CA ALA A 564 17.75 -21.78 -36.91
C ALA A 564 16.43 -21.20 -36.36
N PRO A 565 15.64 -22.01 -35.64
CA PRO A 565 14.38 -21.54 -35.05
C PRO A 565 14.61 -20.45 -34.00
N ALA A 566 13.56 -19.66 -33.72
CA ALA A 566 13.62 -18.57 -32.75
C ALA A 566 13.29 -19.02 -31.31
N GLU A 567 12.86 -20.27 -31.16
CA GLU A 567 12.45 -20.91 -29.92
C GLU A 567 13.39 -22.03 -29.49
N PHE A 568 13.52 -22.23 -28.17
CA PHE A 568 14.21 -23.40 -27.64
C PHE A 568 13.33 -24.64 -27.78
N ASN A 569 13.88 -25.71 -28.36
CA ASN A 569 13.18 -26.99 -28.55
C ASN A 569 13.99 -28.20 -28.05
N ALA A 570 15.17 -27.97 -27.47
CA ALA A 570 15.98 -28.99 -26.83
C ALA A 570 16.50 -28.50 -25.48
N SER A 571 16.68 -29.44 -24.54
CA SER A 571 17.18 -29.14 -23.20
C SER A 571 18.08 -30.24 -22.66
N ALA A 572 18.97 -29.85 -21.76
CA ALA A 572 19.81 -30.73 -20.98
C ALA A 572 19.88 -30.23 -19.54
N SER A 573 19.99 -31.13 -18.58
CA SER A 573 20.15 -30.73 -17.18
C SER A 573 20.93 -31.74 -16.37
N GLY A 574 21.59 -31.27 -15.32
CA GLY A 574 22.33 -32.11 -14.38
C GLY A 574 22.20 -31.58 -12.95
N TYR A 575 21.94 -32.49 -12.02
CA TYR A 575 21.80 -32.17 -10.60
C TYR A 575 23.17 -31.98 -9.96
N ILE A 576 23.45 -30.77 -9.46
CA ILE A 576 24.81 -30.36 -9.07
C ILE A 576 25.36 -31.22 -7.93
N ARG A 577 24.54 -31.61 -6.95
CA ARG A 577 24.96 -32.51 -5.86
C ARG A 577 25.49 -33.84 -6.39
N ASN A 578 24.82 -34.44 -7.37
CA ASN A 578 25.23 -35.71 -7.95
C ASN A 578 26.47 -35.57 -8.86
N ILE A 579 26.65 -34.42 -9.49
CA ILE A 579 27.86 -34.14 -10.27
C ILE A 579 29.05 -33.97 -9.31
N TRP A 580 28.85 -33.20 -8.23
CA TRP A 580 29.87 -32.94 -7.21
C TRP A 580 30.32 -34.20 -6.47
N ASN A 581 29.39 -35.08 -6.09
CA ASN A 581 29.74 -36.32 -5.39
C ASN A 581 30.18 -37.46 -6.32
N GLY A 582 30.14 -37.24 -7.64
CA GLY A 582 30.56 -38.21 -8.66
C GLY A 582 29.57 -39.35 -8.93
N THR A 583 28.32 -39.24 -8.50
CA THR A 583 27.28 -40.27 -8.72
C THR A 583 26.37 -39.97 -9.91
N ALA A 584 26.53 -38.83 -10.59
CA ALA A 584 25.76 -38.49 -11.78
C ALA A 584 26.08 -39.43 -12.96
N THR A 585 25.04 -39.87 -13.67
CA THR A 585 25.13 -40.82 -14.79
C THR A 585 24.25 -40.39 -15.97
N GLY A 586 24.46 -41.03 -17.14
CA GLY A 586 23.67 -40.74 -18.35
C GLY A 586 23.79 -39.28 -18.82
N ASN A 587 22.70 -38.71 -19.32
CA ASN A 587 22.66 -37.31 -19.79
C ASN A 587 22.87 -36.28 -18.66
N GLY A 588 22.75 -36.69 -17.40
CA GLY A 588 23.04 -35.83 -16.24
C GLY A 588 24.49 -35.91 -15.78
N ALA A 589 25.31 -36.79 -16.35
CA ALA A 589 26.72 -36.93 -16.01
C ALA A 589 27.49 -35.65 -16.33
N GLY A 590 28.44 -35.31 -15.47
CA GLY A 590 29.24 -34.10 -15.62
C GLY A 590 30.42 -34.04 -14.68
N THR A 591 31.12 -32.91 -14.75
CA THR A 591 32.21 -32.56 -13.84
C THR A 591 31.92 -31.20 -13.22
N LEU A 592 32.46 -30.97 -12.01
CA LEU A 592 32.43 -29.68 -11.33
C LEU A 592 33.87 -29.30 -10.99
N THR A 593 34.31 -28.14 -11.48
CA THR A 593 35.65 -27.59 -11.25
C THR A 593 35.56 -26.25 -10.53
N GLY A 594 36.67 -25.82 -9.92
CA GLY A 594 36.74 -24.58 -9.14
C GLY A 594 36.75 -24.81 -7.62
N PRO A 595 36.57 -23.75 -6.81
CA PRO A 595 36.30 -22.39 -7.26
C PRO A 595 37.52 -21.72 -7.92
N ASP A 596 37.29 -20.83 -8.87
CA ASP A 596 38.33 -19.91 -9.37
C ASP A 596 38.68 -18.82 -8.33
N SER A 597 39.59 -17.90 -8.68
CA SER A 597 40.00 -16.81 -7.77
C SER A 597 38.88 -15.85 -7.39
N ASN A 598 37.77 -15.84 -8.14
CA ASN A 598 36.59 -15.01 -7.90
C ASN A 598 35.45 -15.79 -7.20
N GLY A 599 35.68 -17.06 -6.87
CA GLY A 599 34.74 -17.92 -6.17
C GLY A 599 33.76 -18.67 -7.09
N PHE A 600 33.96 -18.68 -8.41
CA PHE A 600 33.07 -19.37 -9.36
C PHE A 600 33.48 -20.83 -9.58
N TYR A 601 32.49 -21.72 -9.56
CA TYR A 601 32.60 -23.11 -9.98
C TYR A 601 32.09 -23.26 -11.40
N THR A 602 32.70 -24.15 -12.18
CA THR A 602 32.25 -24.49 -13.53
C THR A 602 31.70 -25.91 -13.54
N VAL A 603 30.41 -26.04 -13.80
CA VAL A 603 29.76 -27.33 -14.07
C VAL A 603 29.72 -27.57 -15.57
N THR A 604 30.17 -28.75 -16.00
CA THR A 604 30.19 -29.18 -17.41
C THR A 604 29.45 -30.51 -17.55
N LEU A 605 28.39 -30.57 -18.37
CA LEU A 605 27.64 -31.81 -18.59
C LEU A 605 28.30 -32.67 -19.66
N THR A 606 29.23 -33.53 -19.24
CA THR A 606 29.96 -34.45 -20.13
C THR A 606 29.09 -35.56 -20.71
N GLY A 607 27.90 -35.79 -20.14
CA GLY A 607 26.91 -36.72 -20.68
C GLY A 607 26.13 -36.18 -21.89
N VAL A 608 26.34 -34.92 -22.29
CA VAL A 608 25.58 -34.26 -23.36
C VAL A 608 26.51 -33.54 -24.32
N THR A 609 26.43 -33.88 -25.60
CA THR A 609 27.08 -33.12 -26.68
C THR A 609 26.03 -32.32 -27.44
N VAL A 610 26.11 -30.99 -27.40
CA VAL A 610 25.20 -30.12 -28.15
C VAL A 610 25.53 -30.22 -29.65
N PRO A 611 24.58 -30.48 -30.58
CA PRO A 611 24.83 -30.61 -32.02
C PRO A 611 25.34 -29.33 -32.70
N ILE A 612 26.11 -29.44 -33.79
CA ILE A 612 26.74 -28.25 -34.46
C ILE A 612 25.73 -27.35 -35.14
N THR A 613 24.57 -27.93 -35.45
CA THR A 613 23.40 -27.23 -35.96
C THR A 613 22.63 -26.47 -34.88
N ALA A 614 22.99 -26.62 -33.60
CA ALA A 614 22.29 -25.93 -32.53
C ALA A 614 22.61 -24.44 -32.50
N THR A 615 21.59 -23.63 -32.26
CA THR A 615 21.69 -22.17 -32.08
C THR A 615 21.14 -21.77 -30.71
N MET A 616 21.34 -20.50 -30.33
CA MET A 616 20.77 -19.90 -29.12
C MET A 616 21.04 -20.71 -27.82
N LEU A 617 22.27 -21.15 -27.58
CA LEU A 617 22.57 -21.80 -26.29
C LEU A 617 22.41 -20.78 -25.15
N THR A 618 21.62 -21.15 -24.15
CA THR A 618 21.57 -20.46 -22.86
C THR A 618 21.38 -21.47 -21.73
N GLY A 619 21.51 -21.01 -20.49
CA GLY A 619 21.43 -21.87 -19.33
C GLY A 619 21.23 -21.10 -18.04
N GLY A 620 20.91 -21.85 -16.98
CA GLY A 620 20.61 -21.31 -15.67
C GLY A 620 20.88 -22.31 -14.55
N ILE A 621 20.99 -21.81 -13.33
CA ILE A 621 21.05 -22.60 -12.11
C ILE A 621 19.72 -22.42 -11.38
N GLY A 622 19.06 -23.51 -11.03
CA GLY A 622 17.76 -23.39 -10.38
C GLY A 622 17.09 -24.70 -9.98
N TYR A 623 15.83 -24.56 -9.56
CA TYR A 623 14.96 -25.65 -9.13
C TYR A 623 14.68 -26.66 -10.25
N THR A 624 14.68 -27.95 -9.91
CA THR A 624 14.19 -29.02 -10.79
C THR A 624 12.73 -29.32 -10.50
N TYR A 625 11.89 -29.31 -11.55
CA TYR A 625 10.42 -29.41 -11.41
C TYR A 625 9.91 -30.67 -10.70
N SER A 626 10.74 -31.71 -10.58
CA SER A 626 10.44 -32.98 -9.92
C SER A 626 11.40 -33.19 -8.76
N LEU A 627 10.95 -33.83 -7.68
CA LEU A 627 11.77 -34.34 -6.58
C LEU A 627 12.46 -35.69 -6.90
N GLY A 628 12.23 -36.24 -8.10
CA GLY A 628 12.78 -37.53 -8.54
C GLY A 628 11.71 -38.62 -8.64
N SER A 629 12.15 -39.86 -8.87
CA SER A 629 11.27 -41.03 -9.04
C SER A 629 11.81 -42.30 -8.37
N GLY A 630 10.90 -43.19 -7.95
CA GLY A 630 11.21 -44.51 -7.41
C GLY A 630 11.31 -44.60 -5.89
N PRO A 631 11.21 -45.81 -5.31
CA PRO A 631 11.08 -46.02 -3.86
C PRO A 631 12.38 -45.78 -3.06
N THR A 632 13.54 -45.76 -3.72
CA THR A 632 14.86 -45.59 -3.08
C THR A 632 15.41 -44.16 -3.16
N PHE A 633 14.80 -43.29 -3.98
CA PHE A 633 15.18 -41.88 -4.17
C PHE A 633 16.68 -41.63 -4.41
N ALA A 634 17.39 -42.58 -5.03
CA ALA A 634 18.79 -42.43 -5.40
C ALA A 634 19.00 -41.30 -6.45
N ASN A 635 17.97 -41.03 -7.26
CA ASN A 635 17.90 -39.92 -8.22
C ASN A 635 16.96 -38.82 -7.73
N ASN A 636 17.14 -38.40 -6.48
CA ASN A 636 16.40 -37.25 -5.95
C ASN A 636 16.98 -35.93 -6.47
N THR A 637 16.13 -34.91 -6.48
CA THR A 637 16.48 -33.55 -6.93
C THR A 637 15.92 -32.53 -5.94
N GLN A 638 16.02 -32.85 -4.65
CA GLN A 638 15.60 -31.95 -3.57
C GLN A 638 16.36 -30.62 -3.72
N PRO A 639 15.64 -29.48 -3.78
CA PRO A 639 16.29 -28.17 -3.78
C PRO A 639 17.03 -27.95 -2.47
N PHE A 640 17.93 -26.96 -2.42
CA PHE A 640 18.55 -26.59 -1.15
C PHE A 640 17.47 -26.38 -0.09
N THR A 641 17.53 -27.21 0.95
CA THR A 641 16.61 -27.21 2.07
C THR A 641 17.45 -27.08 3.33
N GLN A 642 17.22 -26.03 4.13
CA GLN A 642 17.89 -25.85 5.40
C GLN A 642 17.27 -26.80 6.43
N ILE A 643 18.09 -27.64 7.06
CA ILE A 643 17.63 -28.72 7.95
C ILE A 643 17.99 -28.50 9.42
N ASP A 644 18.76 -27.46 9.72
CA ASP A 644 19.23 -27.13 11.07
C ASP A 644 18.37 -26.07 11.78
N LEU A 645 17.15 -25.81 11.27
CA LEU A 645 16.19 -24.88 11.88
C LEU A 645 15.21 -25.60 12.81
N PRO A 646 15.26 -25.37 14.14
CA PRO A 646 14.38 -26.07 15.08
C PRO A 646 12.88 -25.83 14.83
N SER A 647 12.51 -24.66 14.31
CA SER A 647 11.11 -24.32 13.98
C SER A 647 10.60 -25.00 12.70
N TYR A 648 11.48 -25.60 11.91
CA TYR A 648 11.18 -26.28 10.64
C TYR A 648 11.83 -27.66 10.66
N PRO A 649 11.31 -28.59 11.49
CA PRO A 649 11.93 -29.89 11.68
C PRO A 649 12.05 -30.62 10.35
N TYR A 650 13.17 -31.32 10.18
CA TYR A 650 13.46 -32.14 9.01
C TYR A 650 13.49 -33.61 9.40
N THR A 651 12.79 -34.43 8.63
CA THR A 651 12.74 -35.88 8.77
C THR A 651 13.36 -36.50 7.52
N PRO A 652 14.57 -37.08 7.63
CA PRO A 652 15.18 -37.81 6.52
C PRO A 652 14.29 -38.98 6.08
N ASN A 653 14.28 -39.27 4.78
CA ASN A 653 13.67 -40.47 4.24
C ASN A 653 14.57 -41.70 4.51
N ALA A 654 14.08 -42.89 4.13
CA ALA A 654 14.80 -44.15 4.34
C ALA A 654 16.18 -44.21 3.64
N SER A 655 16.44 -43.38 2.62
CA SER A 655 17.73 -43.31 1.95
C SER A 655 18.66 -42.25 2.56
N SER A 656 18.23 -41.46 3.53
CA SER A 656 19.01 -40.41 4.24
C SER A 656 19.55 -39.25 3.39
N PHE A 657 19.34 -39.29 2.07
CA PHE A 657 19.82 -38.27 1.12
C PHE A 657 18.75 -37.25 0.72
N ALA A 658 17.51 -37.41 1.21
CA ALA A 658 16.38 -36.50 1.01
C ALA A 658 15.39 -36.67 2.16
N GLY A 659 14.38 -35.81 2.26
CA GLY A 659 13.45 -35.85 3.40
C GLY A 659 12.37 -34.78 3.38
N ILE A 660 11.48 -34.88 4.36
CA ILE A 660 10.32 -34.00 4.52
C ILE A 660 10.62 -32.97 5.59
N GLY A 661 10.16 -31.74 5.39
CA GLY A 661 10.44 -30.63 6.29
C GLY A 661 11.74 -29.92 5.94
N GLY A 662 12.31 -29.20 6.89
CA GLY A 662 13.33 -28.17 6.59
C GLY A 662 12.75 -27.01 5.77
N LEU A 663 13.50 -25.92 5.60
CA LEU A 663 13.03 -24.68 4.97
C LEU A 663 13.66 -24.43 3.60
#